data_AF-A0AAC8XU29-F1
#
_entry.id   AF-A0AAC8XU29-F1
#
_cell.length_a   1.000
_cell.length_b   1.000
_cell.length_c   1.000
_cell.angle_alpha   90.00
_cell.angle_beta   90.00
_cell.angle_gamma   90.00
#
_symmetry.space_group_name_H-M   'P 1'
#
loop_
_entity.id
_entity.type
_entity.pdbx_description
1 polymer ?
#
loop_
_entity_poly.entity_id
_entity_poly.type
_entity_poly.pdbx_seq_one_letter_code
_entity_poly.pdbx_strand_id
1 'polypeptide(L)'
;MNSQEQQTLTALKQSLMQSNHQHVIAQSKQFLNAKPSEDATREAMYVMAVAYRLAGEIKSAISTLLHLVEIFPDYGRGFQELGYCYARENKHSEAANAFYQATRFNPALVAAWQQLEAVYKRDNQPQALALAQQHISFLQSLPKPLLGAHDLMHEGQLHKAEQVCRQFLAKNKHHPEAMMLLAELGVQLKVYHDAEFLLESCVALYPDNDKAQAAYQGLLAKLGKFPQAAKVARARLAQQPESFSIKVSLAHALVGVGELEEAIGIYHRLLADKQDRPALWVALGHALKAKGDVKEAIASYEKAAMFAPDFGDAYWSLANTKTYRFDDNALTAMQQQEALETTKLDDRIHLCFALGKGFEDAKQPDKAFEYYNKGNGLKKRTHRFDIARTEVALEAQASACDAELMSEFSGCDAPDPIFIVGLPRAGSTLLEQILASHSMVDGTMELHDILGIASSLSNQKKAYPYNLADLSDEACIALGEKYMAQTQAYRQSAPFFIDKMPNNFVHIGLIKRILPNAKIIDARRDPMDCCFSGFKQLFGEGQEFSYSLDDIGRYYCAYEKLMDHWHSVLPDHILTVQHEDVLDDLEGQVQRILDFCGLPFEPACLSFYETKRVIKTPSSEQVRQPIYKTGMQQWKPFESYLDELKLALTKRSDMS
;
A
#
# COMPACT_ATOMS: atom_id res chain seq x y z
N MET A 1 14.59 12.54 17.48
CA MET A 1 15.74 12.94 18.30
C MET A 1 15.86 14.46 18.40
N ASN A 2 16.06 14.99 19.61
CA ASN A 2 16.38 16.40 19.83
C ASN A 2 17.90 16.67 19.66
N SER A 3 18.30 17.94 19.63
CA SER A 3 19.70 18.35 19.44
C SER A 3 20.64 17.82 20.52
N GLN A 4 20.17 17.74 21.77
CA GLN A 4 20.96 17.28 22.90
C GLN A 4 21.23 15.77 22.83
N GLU A 5 20.23 14.97 22.50
CA GLU A 5 20.37 13.53 22.25
C GLU A 5 21.35 13.26 21.10
N GLN A 6 21.29 14.05 20.02
CA GLN A 6 22.23 13.96 18.90
C GLN A 6 23.68 14.21 19.34
N GLN A 7 23.91 15.25 20.16
CA GLN A 7 25.23 15.57 20.68
C GLN A 7 25.77 14.45 21.58
N THR A 8 24.95 13.94 22.51
CA THR A 8 25.34 12.84 23.40
C THR A 8 25.69 11.57 22.61
N LEU A 9 24.86 11.17 21.65
CA LEU A 9 25.15 10.00 20.81
C LEU A 9 26.41 10.18 19.96
N THR A 10 26.66 11.39 19.47
CA THR A 10 27.88 11.71 18.73
C THR A 10 29.12 11.56 19.62
N ALA A 11 29.06 12.05 20.87
CA ALA A 11 30.14 11.91 21.84
C ALA A 11 30.40 10.44 22.22
N LEU A 12 29.35 9.63 22.39
CA LEU A 12 29.46 8.19 22.62
C LEU A 12 30.16 7.49 21.46
N LYS A 13 29.75 7.78 20.21
CA LYS A 13 30.38 7.22 19.00
C LYS A 13 31.85 7.63 18.88
N GLN A 14 32.18 8.88 19.17
CA GLN A 14 33.57 9.35 19.21
C GLN A 14 34.41 8.62 20.27
N SER A 15 33.87 8.48 21.47
CA SER A 15 34.53 7.74 22.56
C SER A 15 34.74 6.25 22.21
N LEU A 16 33.77 5.65 21.50
CA LEU A 16 33.90 4.27 20.99
C LEU A 16 35.05 4.14 19.99
N MET A 17 35.19 5.08 19.06
CA MET A 17 36.31 5.13 18.10
C MET A 17 37.67 5.32 18.79
N GLN A 18 37.70 5.98 19.95
CA GLN A 18 38.90 6.16 20.78
C GLN A 18 39.19 4.96 21.70
N SER A 19 38.46 3.84 21.53
CA SER A 19 38.61 2.62 22.35
C SER A 19 38.27 2.79 23.84
N ASN A 20 37.51 3.83 24.22
CA ASN A 20 37.09 4.08 25.60
C ASN A 20 35.83 3.26 25.98
N HIS A 21 35.89 1.93 25.82
CA HIS A 21 34.71 1.07 25.86
C HIS A 21 33.94 1.11 27.20
N GLN A 22 34.64 1.05 28.33
CA GLN A 22 34.02 1.10 29.66
C GLN A 22 33.33 2.45 29.93
N HIS A 23 33.91 3.55 29.44
CA HIS A 23 33.28 4.87 29.51
C HIS A 23 31.99 4.92 28.67
N VAL A 24 32.03 4.39 27.44
CA VAL A 24 30.85 4.31 26.56
C VAL A 24 29.75 3.48 27.21
N ILE A 25 30.07 2.33 27.82
CA ILE A 25 29.09 1.49 28.52
C ILE A 25 28.43 2.26 29.67
N ALA A 26 29.23 2.91 30.53
CA ALA A 26 28.71 3.65 31.67
C ALA A 26 27.81 4.83 31.24
N GLN A 27 28.26 5.62 30.27
CA GLN A 27 27.52 6.76 29.76
C GLN A 27 26.25 6.34 29.00
N SER A 28 26.29 5.24 28.24
CA SER A 28 25.10 4.72 27.56
C SER A 28 24.03 4.26 28.55
N LYS A 29 24.42 3.58 29.64
CA LYS A 29 23.48 3.21 30.71
C LYS A 29 22.83 4.44 31.37
N GLN A 30 23.64 5.45 31.68
CA GLN A 30 23.13 6.70 32.25
C GLN A 30 22.15 7.39 31.29
N PHE A 31 22.48 7.43 30.01
CA PHE A 31 21.63 8.02 28.97
C PHE A 31 20.32 7.25 28.80
N LEU A 32 20.36 5.91 28.78
CA LEU A 32 19.16 5.06 28.67
C LEU A 32 18.25 5.18 29.90
N ASN A 33 18.81 5.33 31.11
CA ASN A 33 18.05 5.57 32.33
C ASN A 33 17.27 6.90 32.30
N ALA A 34 17.72 7.87 31.50
CA ALA A 34 17.01 9.14 31.29
C ALA A 34 15.81 9.00 30.34
N LYS A 35 15.50 7.80 29.85
CA LYS A 35 14.39 7.49 28.93
C LYS A 35 14.37 8.42 27.71
N PRO A 36 15.42 8.38 26.87
CA PRO A 36 15.50 9.22 25.70
C PRO A 36 14.46 8.79 24.65
N SER A 37 14.31 9.56 23.58
CA SER A 37 13.45 9.20 22.47
C SER A 37 13.77 7.80 21.92
N GLU A 38 12.79 7.18 21.27
CA GLU A 38 12.89 5.81 20.75
C GLU A 38 14.11 5.61 19.82
N ASP A 39 14.32 6.54 18.88
CA ASP A 39 15.50 6.55 17.99
C ASP A 39 16.82 6.64 18.78
N ALA A 40 16.85 7.45 19.84
CA ALA A 40 18.03 7.63 20.66
C ALA A 40 18.30 6.40 21.54
N THR A 41 17.24 5.76 22.04
CA THR A 41 17.29 4.48 22.75
C THR A 41 17.92 3.41 21.86
N ARG A 42 17.42 3.25 20.63
CA ARG A 42 17.95 2.28 19.64
C ARG A 42 19.45 2.47 19.40
N GLU A 43 19.87 3.71 19.10
CA GLU A 43 21.27 4.02 18.80
C GLU A 43 22.18 3.84 20.03
N ALA A 44 21.73 4.24 21.22
CA ALA A 44 22.51 4.10 22.45
C ALA A 44 22.70 2.63 22.86
N MET A 45 21.63 1.82 22.77
CA MET A 45 21.71 0.37 23.03
C MET A 45 22.66 -0.32 22.04
N TYR A 46 22.60 0.04 20.75
CA TYR A 46 23.53 -0.47 19.75
C TYR A 46 24.98 -0.11 20.07
N VAL A 47 25.27 1.18 20.31
CA VAL A 47 26.62 1.65 20.65
C VAL A 47 27.15 0.96 21.93
N MET A 48 26.29 0.77 22.93
CA MET A 48 26.61 0.05 24.15
C MET A 48 26.94 -1.43 23.89
N ALA A 49 26.15 -2.11 23.06
CA ALA A 49 26.41 -3.50 22.68
C ALA A 49 27.74 -3.67 21.94
N VAL A 50 28.06 -2.75 21.01
CA VAL A 50 29.36 -2.73 20.32
C VAL A 50 30.49 -2.54 21.33
N ALA A 51 30.34 -1.60 22.27
CA ALA A 51 31.32 -1.38 23.33
C ALA A 51 31.53 -2.63 24.20
N TYR A 52 30.45 -3.33 24.56
CA TYR A 52 30.53 -4.62 25.27
C TYR A 52 31.31 -5.67 24.49
N ARG A 53 31.01 -5.85 23.19
CA ARG A 53 31.74 -6.82 22.36
C ARG A 53 33.22 -6.47 22.25
N LEU A 54 33.55 -5.20 22.03
CA LEU A 54 34.94 -4.74 21.92
C LEU A 54 35.69 -4.85 23.25
N ALA A 55 35.00 -4.67 24.40
CA ALA A 55 35.55 -4.91 25.73
C ALA A 55 35.70 -6.41 26.10
N GLY A 56 35.23 -7.33 25.26
CA GLY A 56 35.26 -8.78 25.53
C GLY A 56 34.11 -9.29 26.38
N GLU A 57 33.15 -8.44 26.76
CA GLU A 57 31.97 -8.80 27.56
C GLU A 57 30.84 -9.36 26.66
N ILE A 58 31.10 -10.49 25.99
CA ILE A 58 30.22 -11.00 24.91
C ILE A 58 28.81 -11.32 25.41
N LYS A 59 28.65 -11.88 26.62
CA LYS A 59 27.33 -12.18 27.20
C LYS A 59 26.48 -10.92 27.43
N SER A 60 27.10 -9.84 27.89
CA SER A 60 26.44 -8.54 28.07
C SER A 60 26.03 -7.93 26.73
N ALA A 61 26.87 -8.07 25.70
CA ALA A 61 26.54 -7.65 24.33
C ALA A 61 25.33 -8.42 23.80
N ILE A 62 25.32 -9.76 23.90
CA ILE A 62 24.20 -10.59 23.43
C ILE A 62 22.91 -10.22 24.16
N SER A 63 22.93 -10.11 25.48
CA SER A 63 21.74 -9.73 26.26
C SER A 63 21.20 -8.36 25.84
N THR A 64 22.07 -7.37 25.68
CA THR A 64 21.69 -6.02 25.22
C THR A 64 21.08 -6.06 23.82
N LEU A 65 21.66 -6.85 22.91
CA LEU A 65 21.20 -6.94 21.52
C LEU A 65 19.91 -7.74 21.37
N LEU A 66 19.70 -8.79 22.15
CA LEU A 66 18.43 -9.52 22.17
C LEU A 66 17.30 -8.60 22.61
N HIS A 67 17.54 -7.79 23.64
CA HIS A 67 16.58 -6.77 24.05
C HIS A 67 16.40 -5.66 22.99
N LEU A 68 17.48 -5.27 22.31
CA LEU A 68 17.42 -4.31 21.21
C LEU A 68 16.51 -4.78 20.08
N VAL A 69 16.69 -6.03 19.60
CA VAL A 69 15.89 -6.57 18.49
C VAL A 69 14.50 -7.04 18.92
N GLU A 70 14.25 -7.19 20.23
CA GLU A 70 12.90 -7.37 20.76
C GLU A 70 12.09 -6.06 20.64
N ILE A 71 12.71 -4.92 20.96
CA ILE A 71 12.08 -3.60 20.82
C ILE A 71 12.05 -3.15 19.35
N PHE A 72 13.13 -3.41 18.60
CA PHE A 72 13.34 -2.99 17.21
C PHE A 72 13.62 -4.21 16.30
N PRO A 73 12.59 -4.99 15.97
CA PRO A 73 12.74 -6.28 15.28
C PRO A 73 13.24 -6.17 13.83
N ASP A 74 13.28 -4.98 13.25
CA ASP A 74 13.77 -4.68 11.91
C ASP A 74 15.18 -4.03 11.91
N TYR A 75 15.84 -3.94 13.06
CA TYR A 75 17.13 -3.27 13.16
C TYR A 75 18.29 -4.15 12.68
N GLY A 76 18.56 -4.11 11.37
CA GLY A 76 19.56 -4.96 10.70
C GLY A 76 20.97 -4.88 11.30
N ARG A 77 21.44 -3.69 11.71
CA ARG A 77 22.74 -3.54 12.39
C ARG A 77 22.80 -4.27 13.74
N GLY A 78 21.69 -4.34 14.46
CA GLY A 78 21.59 -5.13 15.70
C GLY A 78 21.81 -6.63 15.45
N PHE A 79 21.19 -7.17 14.41
CA PHE A 79 21.39 -8.56 14.00
C PHE A 79 22.81 -8.83 13.49
N GLN A 80 23.42 -7.89 12.75
CA GLN A 80 24.81 -8.02 12.32
C GLN A 80 25.74 -8.14 13.54
N GLU A 81 25.49 -7.32 14.56
CA GLU A 81 26.29 -7.33 15.78
C GLU A 81 26.06 -8.60 16.62
N LEU A 82 24.83 -9.12 16.66
CA LEU A 82 24.53 -10.44 17.24
C LEU A 82 25.31 -11.54 16.52
N GLY A 83 25.39 -11.48 15.19
CA GLY A 83 26.16 -12.43 14.39
C GLY A 83 27.63 -12.46 14.80
N TYR A 84 28.25 -11.29 14.98
CA TYR A 84 29.64 -11.23 15.47
C TYR A 84 29.79 -11.76 16.91
N CYS A 85 28.83 -11.49 17.79
CA CYS A 85 28.85 -12.02 19.16
C CYS A 85 28.72 -13.55 19.18
N TYR A 86 27.79 -14.12 18.43
CA TYR A 86 27.63 -15.57 18.33
C TYR A 86 28.82 -16.25 17.69
N ALA A 87 29.43 -15.63 16.68
CA ALA A 87 30.66 -16.15 16.06
C ALA A 87 31.80 -16.25 17.08
N ARG A 88 31.94 -15.27 18.00
CA ARG A 88 32.95 -15.31 19.08
C ARG A 88 32.69 -16.40 20.13
N GLU A 89 31.43 -16.78 20.35
CA GLU A 89 31.04 -17.89 21.23
C GLU A 89 31.05 -19.25 20.49
N ASN A 90 31.53 -19.32 19.25
CA ASN A 90 31.50 -20.50 18.38
C ASN A 90 30.09 -21.06 18.11
N LYS A 91 29.06 -20.22 18.22
CA LYS A 91 27.66 -20.53 17.91
C LYS A 91 27.39 -20.30 16.42
N HIS A 92 27.93 -21.18 15.57
CA HIS A 92 27.95 -20.96 14.12
C HIS A 92 26.57 -20.87 13.47
N SER A 93 25.60 -21.67 13.92
CA SER A 93 24.25 -21.67 13.38
C SER A 93 23.50 -20.39 13.74
N GLU A 94 23.59 -19.97 14.99
CA GLU A 94 22.98 -18.72 15.47
C GLU A 94 23.65 -17.50 14.82
N ALA A 95 24.96 -17.53 14.61
CA ALA A 95 25.68 -16.48 13.89
C ALA A 95 25.21 -16.37 12.43
N ALA A 96 25.10 -17.49 11.71
CA ALA A 96 24.61 -17.53 10.35
C ALA A 96 23.17 -16.98 10.26
N ASN A 97 22.28 -17.40 11.16
CA ASN A 97 20.91 -16.88 11.22
C ASN A 97 20.89 -15.36 11.50
N ALA A 98 21.71 -14.88 12.43
CA ALA A 98 21.78 -13.46 12.74
C ALA A 98 22.30 -12.64 11.54
N PHE A 99 23.34 -13.09 10.83
CA PHE A 99 23.78 -12.42 9.60
C PHE A 99 22.73 -12.46 8.49
N TYR A 100 21.98 -13.56 8.37
CA TYR A 100 20.86 -13.65 7.43
C TYR A 100 19.75 -12.65 7.77
N GLN A 101 19.35 -12.53 9.04
CA GLN A 101 18.40 -11.49 9.45
C GLN A 101 18.96 -10.10 9.18
N ALA A 102 20.25 -9.87 9.43
CA ALA A 102 20.89 -8.59 9.16
C ALA A 102 20.79 -8.17 7.69
N THR A 103 21.09 -9.09 6.76
CA THR A 103 21.01 -8.80 5.31
C THR A 103 19.58 -8.72 4.81
N ARG A 104 18.64 -9.42 5.45
CA ARG A 104 17.21 -9.30 5.17
C ARG A 104 16.66 -7.93 5.53
N PHE A 105 17.00 -7.42 6.71
CA PHE A 105 16.50 -6.12 7.18
C PHE A 105 17.28 -4.93 6.59
N ASN A 106 18.59 -5.09 6.41
CA ASN A 106 19.43 -4.09 5.76
C ASN A 106 20.36 -4.77 4.74
N PRO A 107 19.91 -4.87 3.47
CA PRO A 107 20.69 -5.44 2.38
C PRO A 107 21.96 -4.66 2.05
N ALA A 108 22.17 -3.44 2.56
CA ALA A 108 23.36 -2.64 2.31
C ALA A 108 24.57 -3.06 3.17
N LEU A 109 24.36 -3.96 4.15
CA LEU A 109 25.38 -4.42 5.07
C LEU A 109 26.37 -5.40 4.40
N VAL A 110 27.36 -4.85 3.69
CA VAL A 110 28.41 -5.62 2.98
C VAL A 110 29.07 -6.66 3.90
N ALA A 111 29.36 -6.29 5.14
CA ALA A 111 30.05 -7.18 6.07
C ALA A 111 29.20 -8.39 6.47
N ALA A 112 27.89 -8.22 6.69
CA ALA A 112 26.98 -9.34 6.93
C ALA A 112 26.90 -10.30 5.74
N TRP A 113 26.86 -9.76 4.51
CA TRP A 113 26.91 -10.58 3.30
C TRP A 113 28.22 -11.38 3.17
N GLN A 114 29.37 -10.78 3.49
CA GLN A 114 30.66 -11.48 3.48
C GLN A 114 30.71 -12.62 4.51
N GLN A 115 30.09 -12.45 5.67
CA GLN A 115 29.97 -13.54 6.65
C GLN A 115 29.07 -14.68 6.12
N LEU A 116 27.95 -14.34 5.46
CA LEU A 116 27.09 -15.33 4.81
C LEU A 116 27.78 -16.03 3.63
N GLU A 117 28.58 -15.33 2.83
CA GLU A 117 29.36 -15.91 1.74
C GLU A 117 30.27 -17.04 2.27
N ALA A 118 30.97 -16.79 3.38
CA ALA A 118 31.79 -17.80 4.04
C ALA A 118 30.97 -18.99 4.54
N VAL A 119 29.79 -18.74 5.11
CA VAL A 119 28.84 -19.78 5.56
C VAL A 119 28.34 -20.62 4.38
N TYR A 120 27.84 -20.00 3.31
CA TYR A 120 27.31 -20.70 2.14
C TYR A 120 28.40 -21.50 1.41
N LYS A 121 29.64 -21.01 1.40
CA LYS A 121 30.78 -21.76 0.89
C LYS A 121 31.11 -22.98 1.75
N ARG A 122 31.14 -22.81 3.08
CA ARG A 122 31.37 -23.92 4.03
C ARG A 122 30.28 -24.99 3.93
N ASP A 123 29.03 -24.57 3.81
CA ASP A 123 27.84 -25.44 3.85
C ASP A 123 27.45 -25.95 2.44
N ASN A 124 28.26 -25.68 1.43
CA ASN A 124 28.06 -26.09 0.03
C ASN A 124 26.69 -25.69 -0.54
N GLN A 125 26.31 -24.43 -0.39
CA GLN A 125 25.08 -23.84 -0.92
C GLN A 125 25.37 -22.98 -2.17
N PRO A 126 25.56 -23.56 -3.36
CA PRO A 126 26.08 -22.84 -4.53
C PRO A 126 25.15 -21.72 -5.03
N GLN A 127 23.84 -21.89 -4.92
CA GLN A 127 22.87 -20.87 -5.33
C GLN A 127 22.89 -19.65 -4.40
N ALA A 128 22.85 -19.89 -3.08
CA ALA A 128 22.92 -18.82 -2.08
C ALA A 128 24.26 -18.09 -2.13
N LEU A 129 25.35 -18.85 -2.35
CA LEU A 129 26.69 -18.30 -2.54
C LEU A 129 26.75 -17.36 -3.76
N ALA A 130 26.24 -17.79 -4.91
CA ALA A 130 26.24 -16.97 -6.12
C ALA A 130 25.44 -15.66 -5.93
N LEU A 131 24.28 -15.73 -5.27
CA LEU A 131 23.48 -14.55 -4.95
C LEU A 131 24.21 -13.59 -4.00
N ALA A 132 24.81 -14.11 -2.93
CA ALA A 132 25.59 -13.30 -2.00
C ALA A 132 26.77 -12.61 -2.71
N GLN A 133 27.50 -13.33 -3.57
CA GLN A 133 28.63 -12.79 -4.32
C GLN A 133 28.21 -11.70 -5.33
N GLN A 134 27.10 -11.92 -6.03
CA GLN A 134 26.54 -10.91 -6.94
C GLN A 134 26.16 -9.64 -6.18
N HIS A 135 25.52 -9.79 -5.01
CA HIS A 135 25.09 -8.67 -4.19
C HIS A 135 26.27 -7.91 -3.56
N ILE A 136 27.27 -8.63 -3.04
CA ILE A 136 28.53 -8.03 -2.54
C ILE A 136 29.20 -7.23 -3.65
N SER A 137 29.33 -7.81 -4.85
CA SER A 137 29.95 -7.14 -6.00
C SER A 137 29.20 -5.87 -6.38
N PHE A 138 27.86 -5.91 -6.37
CA PHE A 138 27.03 -4.74 -6.58
C PHE A 138 27.30 -3.66 -5.53
N LEU A 139 27.20 -3.97 -4.23
CA LEU A 139 27.42 -2.99 -3.17
C LEU A 139 28.84 -2.39 -3.20
N GLN A 140 29.86 -3.19 -3.50
CA GLN A 140 31.24 -2.74 -3.62
C GLN A 140 31.48 -1.87 -4.86
N SER A 141 30.65 -2.02 -5.90
CA SER A 141 30.71 -1.17 -7.09
C SER A 141 30.11 0.23 -6.85
N LEU A 142 29.29 0.40 -5.81
CA LEU A 142 28.62 1.67 -5.53
C LEU A 142 29.62 2.73 -5.03
N PRO A 143 29.50 3.98 -5.49
CA PRO A 143 30.14 5.11 -4.83
C PRO A 143 29.80 5.15 -3.34
N LYS A 144 30.79 5.47 -2.48
CA LYS A 144 30.61 5.52 -1.01
C LYS A 144 29.36 6.30 -0.56
N PRO A 145 29.01 7.47 -1.16
CA PRO A 145 27.78 8.18 -0.79
C PRO A 145 26.51 7.36 -1.09
N LEU A 146 26.46 6.64 -2.21
CA LEU A 146 25.29 5.83 -2.58
C LEU A 146 25.18 4.58 -1.69
N LEU A 147 26.29 3.92 -1.37
CA LEU A 147 26.28 2.82 -0.39
C LEU A 147 25.77 3.31 0.98
N GLY A 148 26.21 4.48 1.42
CA GLY A 148 25.72 5.11 2.65
C GLY A 148 24.23 5.51 2.57
N ALA A 149 23.75 5.94 1.40
CA ALA A 149 22.34 6.24 1.19
C ALA A 149 21.47 4.97 1.24
N HIS A 150 21.92 3.85 0.66
CA HIS A 150 21.25 2.55 0.81
C HIS A 150 21.16 2.12 2.27
N ASP A 151 22.25 2.22 3.04
CA ASP A 151 22.25 1.91 4.47
C ASP A 151 21.26 2.79 5.24
N LEU A 152 21.31 4.12 5.02
CA LEU A 152 20.36 5.05 5.64
C LEU A 152 18.89 4.75 5.29
N MET A 153 18.62 4.34 4.06
CA MET A 153 17.27 3.99 3.61
C MET A 153 16.73 2.80 4.41
N HIS A 154 17.50 1.72 4.52
CA HIS A 154 17.10 0.52 5.26
C HIS A 154 17.12 0.72 6.78
N GLU A 155 17.78 1.77 7.28
CA GLU A 155 17.71 2.22 8.67
C GLU A 155 16.51 3.16 8.94
N GLY A 156 15.62 3.35 7.96
CA GLY A 156 14.44 4.21 8.06
C GLY A 156 14.75 5.71 8.05
N GLN A 157 16.00 6.10 7.78
CA GLN A 157 16.44 7.50 7.73
C GLN A 157 16.28 8.09 6.32
N LEU A 158 15.07 7.99 5.77
CA LEU A 158 14.75 8.29 4.37
C LEU A 158 15.17 9.69 3.93
N HIS A 159 14.88 10.72 4.74
CA HIS A 159 15.27 12.10 4.42
C HIS A 159 16.79 12.31 4.36
N LYS A 160 17.57 11.60 5.20
CA LYS A 160 19.03 11.69 5.14
C LYS A 160 19.57 10.95 3.92
N ALA A 161 19.01 9.79 3.61
CA ALA A 161 19.36 9.03 2.42
C ALA A 161 19.09 9.84 1.15
N GLU A 162 17.92 10.49 1.08
CA GLU A 162 17.49 11.38 0.01
C GLU A 162 18.46 12.56 -0.15
N GLN A 163 18.83 13.22 0.95
CA GLN A 163 19.75 14.35 0.92
C GLN A 163 21.13 13.94 0.38
N VAL A 164 21.67 12.80 0.84
CA VAL A 164 22.94 12.26 0.37
C VAL A 164 22.86 11.93 -1.13
N CYS A 165 21.78 11.31 -1.58
CA CYS A 165 21.58 10.96 -2.98
C CYS A 165 21.47 12.20 -3.88
N ARG A 166 20.69 13.22 -3.47
CA ARG A 166 20.59 14.51 -4.19
C ARG A 166 21.92 15.25 -4.26
N GLN A 167 22.68 15.31 -3.17
CA GLN A 167 24.01 15.91 -3.17
C GLN A 167 24.98 15.21 -4.12
N PHE A 168 24.88 13.87 -4.21
CA PHE A 168 25.67 13.10 -5.17
C PHE A 168 25.26 13.40 -6.62
N LEU A 169 23.96 13.42 -6.92
CA LEU A 169 23.44 13.74 -8.25
C LEU A 169 23.75 15.18 -8.67
N ALA A 170 23.79 16.14 -7.74
CA ALA A 170 24.17 17.53 -8.07
C ALA A 170 25.57 17.62 -8.72
N LYS A 171 26.47 16.69 -8.39
CA LYS A 171 27.82 16.57 -8.96
C LYS A 171 27.91 15.56 -10.10
N ASN A 172 26.97 14.60 -10.16
CA ASN A 172 26.96 13.48 -11.10
C ASN A 172 25.55 13.35 -11.73
N LYS A 173 25.18 14.34 -12.55
CA LYS A 173 23.78 14.64 -12.95
C LYS A 173 22.94 13.44 -13.38
N HIS A 174 23.53 12.48 -14.09
CA HIS A 174 22.80 11.35 -14.67
C HIS A 174 23.29 9.99 -14.17
N HIS A 175 23.91 9.89 -12.99
CA HIS A 175 24.41 8.58 -12.53
C HIS A 175 23.24 7.58 -12.33
N PRO A 176 23.20 6.44 -13.06
CA PRO A 176 22.00 5.61 -13.15
C PRO A 176 21.57 5.03 -11.81
N GLU A 177 22.52 4.49 -11.02
CA GLU A 177 22.22 3.94 -9.68
C GLU A 177 21.74 5.02 -8.70
N ALA A 178 22.18 6.28 -8.88
CA ALA A 178 21.73 7.37 -8.01
C ALA A 178 20.31 7.82 -8.39
N MET A 179 19.99 7.85 -9.69
CA MET A 179 18.63 8.13 -10.16
C MET A 179 17.64 7.06 -9.69
N MET A 180 18.00 5.78 -9.81
CA MET A 180 17.17 4.66 -9.33
C MET A 180 16.99 4.71 -7.81
N LEU A 181 18.06 4.92 -7.03
CA LEU A 181 17.96 5.02 -5.57
C LEU A 181 17.14 6.23 -5.12
N LEU A 182 17.32 7.39 -5.75
CA LEU A 182 16.51 8.57 -5.43
C LEU A 182 15.04 8.36 -5.79
N ALA A 183 14.75 7.65 -6.88
CA ALA A 183 13.39 7.28 -7.23
C ALA A 183 12.78 6.30 -6.21
N GLU A 184 13.52 5.29 -5.77
CA GLU A 184 13.08 4.36 -4.71
C GLU A 184 12.78 5.10 -3.40
N LEU A 185 13.64 6.03 -3.01
CA LEU A 185 13.41 6.92 -1.87
C LEU A 185 12.17 7.79 -2.07
N GLY A 186 11.96 8.32 -3.29
CA GLY A 186 10.76 9.06 -3.68
C GLY A 186 9.50 8.21 -3.51
N VAL A 187 9.52 6.94 -3.93
CA VAL A 187 8.40 5.99 -3.75
C VAL A 187 8.09 5.76 -2.27
N GLN A 188 9.11 5.55 -1.43
CA GLN A 188 8.93 5.36 0.01
C GLN A 188 8.42 6.63 0.71
N LEU A 189 8.85 7.81 0.23
CA LEU A 189 8.37 9.12 0.68
C LEU A 189 7.03 9.53 0.03
N LYS A 190 6.42 8.67 -0.79
CA LYS A 190 5.18 8.92 -1.55
C LYS A 190 5.25 10.12 -2.50
N VAL A 191 6.46 10.50 -2.94
CA VAL A 191 6.73 11.53 -3.97
C VAL A 191 6.84 10.85 -5.34
N TYR A 192 5.71 10.33 -5.81
CA TYR A 192 5.67 9.46 -6.99
C TYR A 192 6.02 10.19 -8.30
N HIS A 193 5.68 11.47 -8.42
CA HIS A 193 5.98 12.24 -9.64
C HIS A 193 7.49 12.38 -9.89
N ASP A 194 8.25 12.77 -8.86
CA ASP A 194 9.71 12.85 -8.94
C ASP A 194 10.33 11.47 -9.25
N ALA A 195 9.83 10.42 -8.59
CA ALA A 195 10.30 9.06 -8.81
C ALA A 195 10.07 8.58 -10.25
N GLU A 196 8.89 8.87 -10.81
CA GLU A 196 8.56 8.54 -12.18
C GLU A 196 9.45 9.29 -13.16
N PHE A 197 9.60 10.61 -12.98
CA PHE A 197 10.46 11.44 -13.83
C PHE A 197 11.91 10.96 -13.82
N LEU A 198 12.45 10.60 -12.65
CA LEU A 198 13.80 10.07 -12.51
C LEU A 198 13.97 8.74 -13.24
N LEU A 199 13.02 7.80 -13.10
CA LEU A 199 13.11 6.49 -13.75
C LEU A 199 12.88 6.56 -15.26
N GLU A 200 11.93 7.36 -15.72
CA GLU A 200 11.71 7.63 -17.14
C GLU A 200 12.97 8.24 -17.78
N SER A 201 13.55 9.25 -17.14
CA SER A 201 14.81 9.87 -17.58
C SER A 201 15.98 8.87 -17.57
N CYS A 202 16.05 8.01 -16.56
CA CYS A 202 17.09 6.99 -16.46
C CYS A 202 16.99 5.98 -17.63
N VAL A 203 15.78 5.52 -17.94
CA VAL A 203 15.54 4.60 -19.07
C VAL A 203 15.85 5.27 -20.42
N ALA A 204 15.50 6.55 -20.59
CA ALA A 204 15.81 7.30 -21.81
C ALA A 204 17.33 7.48 -22.02
N LEU A 205 18.08 7.74 -20.94
CA LEU A 205 19.53 7.95 -20.99
C LEU A 205 20.32 6.63 -21.05
N TYR A 206 19.78 5.56 -20.46
CA TYR A 206 20.42 4.25 -20.34
C TYR A 206 19.48 3.15 -20.83
N PRO A 207 19.18 3.09 -22.14
CA PRO A 207 18.20 2.15 -22.68
C PRO A 207 18.60 0.68 -22.51
N ASP A 208 19.87 0.34 -22.29
CA ASP A 208 20.31 -1.03 -22.05
C ASP A 208 20.33 -1.44 -20.56
N ASN A 209 19.97 -0.51 -19.66
CA ASN A 209 19.96 -0.78 -18.22
C ASN A 209 18.66 -1.49 -17.80
N ASP A 210 18.68 -2.83 -17.77
CA ASP A 210 17.51 -3.63 -17.39
C ASP A 210 17.01 -3.34 -15.97
N LYS A 211 17.89 -2.96 -15.02
CA LYS A 211 17.45 -2.58 -13.66
C LYS A 211 16.61 -1.31 -13.69
N ALA A 212 17.02 -0.31 -14.47
CA ALA A 212 16.27 0.94 -14.62
C ALA A 212 14.91 0.68 -15.28
N GLN A 213 14.89 -0.15 -16.32
CA GLN A 213 13.64 -0.55 -16.96
C GLN A 213 12.72 -1.35 -16.01
N ALA A 214 13.27 -2.25 -15.20
CA ALA A 214 12.53 -3.00 -14.19
C ALA A 214 11.93 -2.08 -13.11
N ALA A 215 12.73 -1.15 -12.59
CA ALA A 215 12.29 -0.18 -11.60
C ALA A 215 11.19 0.73 -12.17
N TYR A 216 11.38 1.24 -13.39
CA TYR A 216 10.38 2.06 -14.07
C TYR A 216 9.07 1.29 -14.30
N GLN A 217 9.16 0.08 -14.83
CA GLN A 217 8.01 -0.78 -15.07
C GLN A 217 7.26 -1.13 -13.77
N GLY A 218 7.99 -1.39 -12.69
CA GLY A 218 7.41 -1.63 -11.37
C GLY A 218 6.70 -0.40 -10.81
N LEU A 219 7.29 0.79 -10.97
CA LEU A 219 6.64 2.04 -10.57
C LEU A 219 5.37 2.30 -11.40
N LEU A 220 5.41 2.11 -12.71
CA LEU A 220 4.23 2.25 -13.57
C LEU A 220 3.08 1.34 -13.10
N ALA A 221 3.38 0.09 -12.75
CA ALA A 221 2.38 -0.83 -12.20
C ALA A 221 1.85 -0.36 -10.84
N LYS A 222 2.72 0.15 -9.95
CA LYS A 222 2.31 0.70 -8.65
C LYS A 222 1.41 1.93 -8.79
N LEU A 223 1.64 2.76 -9.81
CA LEU A 223 0.81 3.93 -10.13
C LEU A 223 -0.47 3.59 -10.91
N GLY A 224 -0.73 2.30 -11.15
CA GLY A 224 -1.88 1.86 -11.94
C GLY A 224 -1.75 2.16 -13.44
N LYS A 225 -0.60 2.60 -13.94
CA LYS A 225 -0.34 2.86 -15.37
C LYS A 225 -0.04 1.56 -16.12
N PHE A 226 -0.96 0.62 -16.02
CA PHE A 226 -0.81 -0.75 -16.53
C PHE A 226 -0.54 -0.84 -18.04
N PRO A 227 -1.16 -0.02 -18.92
CA PRO A 227 -0.83 -0.05 -20.36
C PRO A 227 0.65 0.27 -20.63
N GLN A 228 1.21 1.26 -19.92
CA GLN A 228 2.62 1.65 -20.05
C GLN A 228 3.52 0.57 -19.45
N ALA A 229 3.16 0.02 -18.28
CA ALA A 229 3.88 -1.08 -17.66
C ALA A 229 3.93 -2.32 -18.58
N ALA A 230 2.82 -2.67 -19.24
CA ALA A 230 2.74 -3.78 -20.19
C ALA A 230 3.62 -3.50 -21.42
N LYS A 231 3.59 -2.29 -21.98
CA LYS A 231 4.47 -1.89 -23.10
C LYS A 231 5.95 -2.06 -22.76
N VAL A 232 6.38 -1.57 -21.60
CA VAL A 232 7.77 -1.72 -21.13
C VAL A 232 8.11 -3.20 -20.91
N ALA A 233 7.22 -3.97 -20.28
CA ALA A 233 7.43 -5.41 -20.04
C ALA A 233 7.53 -6.22 -21.35
N ARG A 234 6.69 -5.93 -22.37
CA ARG A 234 6.77 -6.57 -23.70
C ARG A 234 8.10 -6.25 -24.40
N ALA A 235 8.56 -5.01 -24.34
CA ALA A 235 9.85 -4.60 -24.91
C ALA A 235 11.03 -5.34 -24.21
N ARG A 236 10.99 -5.43 -22.89
CA ARG A 236 11.95 -6.20 -22.08
C ARG A 236 11.95 -7.69 -22.43
N LEU A 237 10.76 -8.27 -22.58
CA LEU A 237 10.60 -9.70 -22.89
C LEU A 237 11.16 -10.02 -24.29
N ALA A 238 11.04 -9.11 -25.26
CA ALA A 238 11.62 -9.28 -26.58
C ALA A 238 13.17 -9.41 -26.54
N GLN A 239 13.82 -8.76 -25.58
CA GLN A 239 15.27 -8.85 -25.38
C GLN A 239 15.68 -10.08 -24.56
N GLN A 240 14.83 -10.50 -23.61
CA GLN A 240 15.08 -11.62 -22.70
C GLN A 240 13.87 -12.59 -22.67
N PRO A 241 13.63 -13.38 -23.73
CA PRO A 241 12.39 -14.17 -23.89
C PRO A 241 12.16 -15.19 -22.79
N GLU A 242 13.23 -15.68 -22.14
CA GLU A 242 13.15 -16.68 -21.08
C GLU A 242 13.13 -16.14 -19.66
N SER A 243 13.19 -14.81 -19.49
CA SER A 243 13.23 -14.21 -18.16
C SER A 243 11.94 -14.44 -17.38
N PHE A 244 12.05 -15.19 -16.28
CA PHE A 244 10.95 -15.46 -15.36
C PHE A 244 10.34 -14.17 -14.78
N SER A 245 11.20 -13.25 -14.30
CA SER A 245 10.74 -12.02 -13.66
C SER A 245 9.96 -11.15 -14.65
N ILE A 246 10.43 -11.02 -15.89
CA ILE A 246 9.74 -10.23 -16.92
C ILE A 246 8.39 -10.86 -17.29
N LYS A 247 8.31 -12.20 -17.43
CA LYS A 247 7.04 -12.90 -17.70
C LYS A 247 6.02 -12.63 -16.58
N VAL A 248 6.43 -12.71 -15.31
CA VAL A 248 5.55 -12.41 -14.15
C VAL A 248 5.09 -10.96 -14.17
N SER A 249 6.02 -10.04 -14.36
CA SER A 249 5.78 -8.60 -14.41
C SER A 249 4.87 -8.20 -15.59
N LEU A 250 4.98 -8.86 -16.75
CA LEU A 250 4.06 -8.70 -17.87
C LEU A 250 2.68 -9.22 -17.52
N ALA A 251 2.55 -10.44 -17.00
CA ALA A 251 1.27 -11.02 -16.63
C ALA A 251 0.51 -10.15 -15.62
N HIS A 252 1.20 -9.61 -14.62
CA HIS A 252 0.62 -8.66 -13.67
C HIS A 252 0.10 -7.39 -14.36
N ALA A 253 0.88 -6.78 -15.26
CA ALA A 253 0.44 -5.61 -16.02
C ALA A 253 -0.76 -5.93 -16.92
N LEU A 254 -0.80 -7.11 -17.55
CA LEU A 254 -1.90 -7.57 -18.40
C LEU A 254 -3.20 -7.76 -17.60
N VAL A 255 -3.12 -8.32 -16.38
CA VAL A 255 -4.27 -8.35 -15.46
C VAL A 255 -4.76 -6.94 -15.18
N GLY A 256 -3.85 -5.98 -14.97
CA GLY A 256 -4.16 -4.56 -14.77
C GLY A 256 -4.83 -3.90 -15.99
N VAL A 257 -4.41 -4.23 -17.21
CA VAL A 257 -5.05 -3.78 -18.47
C VAL A 257 -6.40 -4.47 -18.71
N GLY A 258 -6.58 -5.70 -18.24
CA GLY A 258 -7.76 -6.53 -18.53
C GLY A 258 -7.55 -7.54 -19.66
N GLU A 259 -6.32 -7.72 -20.15
CA GLU A 259 -5.93 -8.78 -21.10
C GLU A 259 -5.75 -10.13 -20.36
N LEU A 260 -6.84 -10.65 -19.81
CA LEU A 260 -6.83 -11.76 -18.85
C LEU A 260 -6.38 -13.09 -19.45
N GLU A 261 -6.79 -13.40 -20.68
CA GLU A 261 -6.47 -14.65 -21.36
C GLU A 261 -4.95 -14.83 -21.55
N GLU A 262 -4.26 -13.77 -21.98
CA GLU A 262 -2.81 -13.80 -22.14
C GLU A 262 -2.11 -13.94 -20.79
N ALA A 263 -2.54 -13.19 -19.77
CA ALA A 263 -1.99 -13.27 -18.43
C ALA A 263 -2.11 -14.69 -17.84
N ILE A 264 -3.30 -15.29 -17.92
CA ILE A 264 -3.59 -16.66 -17.47
C ILE A 264 -2.69 -17.66 -18.23
N GLY A 265 -2.54 -17.50 -19.55
CA GLY A 265 -1.66 -18.33 -20.36
C GLY A 265 -0.17 -18.20 -19.98
N ILE A 266 0.28 -17.04 -19.53
CA ILE A 266 1.63 -16.86 -18.98
C ILE A 266 1.76 -17.61 -17.64
N TYR A 267 0.82 -17.42 -16.71
CA TYR A 267 0.87 -18.08 -15.40
C TYR A 267 0.87 -19.60 -15.51
N HIS A 268 0.01 -20.19 -16.36
CA HIS A 268 0.00 -21.63 -16.57
C HIS A 268 1.34 -22.16 -17.10
N ARG A 269 2.00 -21.45 -18.04
CA ARG A 269 3.32 -21.85 -18.54
C ARG A 269 4.40 -21.79 -17.45
N LEU A 270 4.39 -20.75 -16.62
CA LEU A 270 5.33 -20.62 -15.50
C LEU A 270 5.12 -21.67 -14.40
N LEU A 271 3.87 -22.07 -14.17
CA LEU A 271 3.50 -23.11 -13.20
C LEU A 271 3.73 -24.53 -13.75
N ALA A 272 3.66 -24.72 -15.08
CA ALA A 272 4.03 -25.99 -15.72
C ALA A 272 5.54 -26.28 -15.58
N ASP A 273 6.39 -25.24 -15.60
CA ASP A 273 7.82 -25.34 -15.33
C ASP A 273 8.12 -25.71 -13.86
N LYS A 274 7.51 -25.00 -12.91
CA LYS A 274 7.63 -25.31 -11.48
C LYS A 274 6.36 -24.94 -10.73
N GLN A 275 5.72 -25.95 -10.14
CA GLN A 275 4.46 -25.79 -9.41
C GLN A 275 4.63 -25.24 -7.98
N ASP A 276 5.77 -25.50 -7.34
CA ASP A 276 6.09 -24.99 -6.00
C ASP A 276 6.50 -23.50 -6.06
N ARG A 277 5.50 -22.66 -6.38
CA ARG A 277 5.56 -21.21 -6.48
C ARG A 277 4.21 -20.61 -6.00
N PRO A 278 3.93 -20.59 -4.68
CA PRO A 278 2.63 -20.18 -4.12
C PRO A 278 2.12 -18.82 -4.61
N ALA A 279 3.01 -17.82 -4.72
CA ALA A 279 2.66 -16.49 -5.21
C ALA A 279 2.11 -16.49 -6.65
N LEU A 280 2.56 -17.39 -7.53
CA LEU A 280 2.02 -17.50 -8.89
C LEU A 280 0.63 -18.12 -8.91
N TRP A 281 0.37 -19.08 -8.01
CA TRP A 281 -0.96 -19.66 -7.85
C TRP A 281 -1.97 -18.61 -7.37
N VAL A 282 -1.58 -17.76 -6.41
CA VAL A 282 -2.42 -16.63 -5.99
C VAL A 282 -2.65 -15.65 -7.13
N ALA A 283 -1.60 -15.24 -7.85
CA ALA A 283 -1.75 -14.33 -9.00
C ALA A 283 -2.64 -14.90 -10.12
N LEU A 284 -2.50 -16.20 -10.42
CA LEU A 284 -3.40 -16.92 -11.33
C LEU A 284 -4.85 -16.90 -10.81
N GLY A 285 -5.05 -17.15 -9.51
CA GLY A 285 -6.36 -17.08 -8.89
C GLY A 285 -7.00 -15.70 -9.01
N HIS A 286 -6.25 -14.61 -8.79
CA HIS A 286 -6.77 -13.25 -8.99
C HIS A 286 -7.15 -13.00 -10.45
N ALA A 287 -6.35 -13.47 -11.41
CA ALA A 287 -6.66 -13.34 -12.83
C ALA A 287 -7.94 -14.13 -13.23
N LEU A 288 -8.08 -15.37 -12.75
CA LEU A 288 -9.26 -16.21 -12.97
C LEU A 288 -10.52 -15.61 -12.33
N LYS A 289 -10.40 -15.09 -11.11
CA LYS A 289 -11.48 -14.38 -10.43
C LYS A 289 -11.92 -13.13 -11.20
N ALA A 290 -10.96 -12.34 -11.71
CA ALA A 290 -11.27 -11.17 -12.53
C ALA A 290 -12.01 -11.55 -13.83
N LYS A 291 -11.69 -12.71 -14.40
CA LYS A 291 -12.36 -13.27 -15.59
C LYS A 291 -13.76 -13.82 -15.30
N GLY A 292 -14.05 -14.13 -14.04
CA GLY A 292 -15.31 -14.74 -13.59
C GLY A 292 -15.25 -16.25 -13.35
N ASP A 293 -14.08 -16.87 -13.55
CA ASP A 293 -13.81 -18.30 -13.36
C ASP A 293 -13.53 -18.60 -11.87
N VAL A 294 -14.54 -18.37 -11.01
CA VAL A 294 -14.39 -18.39 -9.54
C VAL A 294 -13.98 -19.76 -9.00
N LYS A 295 -14.44 -20.87 -9.61
CA LYS A 295 -14.10 -22.22 -9.15
C LYS A 295 -12.61 -22.52 -9.33
N GLU A 296 -12.08 -22.16 -10.49
CA GLU A 296 -10.67 -22.30 -10.85
C GLU A 296 -9.79 -21.34 -10.03
N ALA A 297 -10.31 -20.16 -9.69
CA ALA A 297 -9.65 -19.25 -8.76
C ALA A 297 -9.49 -19.87 -7.36
N ILE A 298 -10.57 -20.44 -6.81
CA ILE A 298 -10.54 -21.16 -5.51
C ILE A 298 -9.51 -22.29 -5.56
N ALA A 299 -9.55 -23.14 -6.59
CA ALA A 299 -8.60 -24.25 -6.74
C ALA A 299 -7.15 -23.75 -6.81
N SER A 300 -6.90 -22.58 -7.42
CA SER A 300 -5.57 -21.97 -7.46
C SER A 300 -5.11 -21.50 -6.08
N TYR A 301 -5.98 -20.85 -5.30
CA TYR A 301 -5.63 -20.45 -3.94
C TYR A 301 -5.39 -21.65 -3.01
N GLU A 302 -6.21 -22.70 -3.12
CA GLU A 302 -6.00 -23.96 -2.39
C GLU A 302 -4.65 -24.60 -2.74
N LYS A 303 -4.23 -24.55 -4.03
CA LYS A 303 -2.89 -25.00 -4.43
C LYS A 303 -1.79 -24.16 -3.78
N ALA A 304 -1.96 -22.84 -3.70
CA ALA A 304 -0.98 -21.99 -3.02
C ALA A 304 -0.83 -22.36 -1.54
N ALA A 305 -1.94 -22.52 -0.82
CA ALA A 305 -1.95 -22.95 0.58
C ALA A 305 -1.40 -24.37 0.79
N MET A 306 -1.61 -25.27 -0.18
CA MET A 306 -1.06 -26.62 -0.16
C MET A 306 0.48 -26.63 -0.29
N PHE A 307 1.05 -25.79 -1.17
CA PHE A 307 2.50 -25.70 -1.35
C PHE A 307 3.19 -24.95 -0.21
N ALA A 308 2.53 -23.95 0.38
CA ALA A 308 3.02 -23.21 1.53
C ALA A 308 1.88 -22.98 2.54
N PRO A 309 1.76 -23.84 3.58
CA PRO A 309 0.69 -23.73 4.58
C PRO A 309 0.70 -22.45 5.39
N ASP A 310 1.84 -21.75 5.46
CA ASP A 310 2.02 -20.47 6.13
C ASP A 310 1.77 -19.27 5.20
N PHE A 311 1.47 -19.48 3.91
CA PHE A 311 1.29 -18.40 2.94
C PHE A 311 -0.08 -17.74 3.09
N GLY A 312 -0.14 -16.71 3.93
CA GLY A 312 -1.38 -16.10 4.39
C GLY A 312 -2.22 -15.48 3.27
N ASP A 313 -1.59 -14.93 2.23
CA ASP A 313 -2.28 -14.31 1.09
C ASP A 313 -3.22 -15.30 0.37
N ALA A 314 -2.86 -16.59 0.33
CA ALA A 314 -3.73 -17.63 -0.21
C ALA A 314 -5.04 -17.77 0.58
N TYR A 315 -4.94 -17.86 1.92
CA TYR A 315 -6.11 -17.95 2.79
C TYR A 315 -6.92 -16.67 2.80
N TRP A 316 -6.26 -15.52 2.78
CA TRP A 316 -6.95 -14.24 2.67
C TRP A 316 -7.70 -14.12 1.34
N SER A 317 -7.12 -14.57 0.22
CA SER A 317 -7.78 -14.60 -1.08
C SER A 317 -8.99 -15.55 -1.10
N LEU A 318 -8.89 -16.72 -0.45
CA LEU A 318 -10.01 -17.63 -0.23
C LEU A 318 -11.12 -16.98 0.61
N ALA A 319 -10.77 -16.33 1.72
CA ALA A 319 -11.70 -15.64 2.61
C ALA A 319 -12.48 -14.51 1.90
N ASN A 320 -11.85 -13.82 0.96
CA ASN A 320 -12.47 -12.78 0.13
C ASN A 320 -13.29 -13.33 -1.04
N THR A 321 -13.41 -14.65 -1.19
CA THR A 321 -14.25 -15.30 -2.20
C THR A 321 -15.56 -15.73 -1.55
N LYS A 322 -16.68 -15.09 -1.91
CA LYS A 322 -17.93 -15.19 -1.13
C LYS A 322 -18.57 -16.56 -1.17
N THR A 323 -18.28 -17.35 -2.20
CA THR A 323 -18.78 -18.71 -2.34
C THR A 323 -17.95 -19.73 -1.56
N TYR A 324 -16.81 -19.32 -0.99
CA TYR A 324 -15.92 -20.21 -0.26
C TYR A 324 -16.16 -20.14 1.24
N ARG A 325 -16.08 -21.28 1.92
CA ARG A 325 -16.21 -21.40 3.38
C ARG A 325 -15.13 -22.35 3.87
N PHE A 326 -14.40 -21.95 4.92
CA PHE A 326 -13.44 -22.82 5.58
C PHE A 326 -14.18 -23.86 6.41
N ASP A 327 -13.68 -25.10 6.39
CA ASP A 327 -14.07 -26.11 7.34
C ASP A 327 -13.26 -25.98 8.65
N ASP A 328 -13.67 -26.73 9.68
CA ASP A 328 -13.03 -26.68 11.00
C ASP A 328 -11.55 -27.11 10.96
N ASN A 329 -11.18 -27.98 10.02
CA ASN A 329 -9.80 -28.45 9.85
C ASN A 329 -8.91 -27.33 9.29
N ALA A 330 -9.38 -26.63 8.26
CA ALA A 330 -8.68 -25.49 7.68
C ALA A 330 -8.56 -24.34 8.68
N LEU A 331 -9.62 -24.07 9.45
CA LEU A 331 -9.56 -23.09 10.55
C LEU A 331 -8.47 -23.49 11.56
N THR A 332 -8.49 -24.73 12.04
CA THR A 332 -7.48 -25.22 13.01
C THR A 332 -6.06 -25.13 12.45
N ALA A 333 -5.85 -25.50 11.19
CA ALA A 333 -4.54 -25.41 10.54
C ALA A 333 -4.06 -23.95 10.42
N MET A 334 -4.93 -23.03 10.00
CA MET A 334 -4.60 -21.60 9.95
C MET A 334 -4.24 -21.04 11.33
N GLN A 335 -4.96 -21.43 12.39
CA GLN A 335 -4.63 -21.01 13.76
C GLN A 335 -3.24 -21.49 14.19
N GLN A 336 -2.86 -22.72 13.83
CA GLN A 336 -1.52 -23.24 14.12
C GLN A 336 -0.45 -22.45 13.39
N GLN A 337 -0.63 -22.16 12.10
CA GLN A 337 0.34 -21.39 11.31
C GLN A 337 0.46 -19.95 11.79
N GLU A 338 -0.65 -19.30 12.14
CA GLU A 338 -0.66 -17.94 12.69
C GLU A 338 0.15 -17.86 14.00
N ALA A 339 0.11 -18.91 14.82
CA ALA A 339 0.79 -18.96 16.11
C ALA A 339 2.30 -19.27 16.03
N LEU A 340 2.83 -19.70 14.88
CA LEU A 340 4.26 -19.99 14.74
C LEU A 340 5.10 -18.72 14.70
N GLU A 341 6.20 -18.69 15.46
CA GLU A 341 7.17 -17.58 15.44
C GLU A 341 7.88 -17.42 14.09
N THR A 342 7.94 -18.49 13.29
CA THR A 342 8.56 -18.49 11.96
C THR A 342 7.68 -17.87 10.89
N THR A 343 6.37 -17.71 11.15
CA THR A 343 5.43 -17.12 10.19
C THR A 343 5.74 -15.64 10.01
N LYS A 344 5.89 -15.23 8.75
CA LYS A 344 6.20 -13.82 8.43
C LYS A 344 5.06 -12.92 8.89
N LEU A 345 5.40 -11.69 9.29
CA LEU A 345 4.42 -10.73 9.79
C LEU A 345 3.27 -10.49 8.80
N ASP A 346 3.57 -10.30 7.51
CA ASP A 346 2.55 -10.11 6.48
C ASP A 346 1.64 -11.32 6.36
N ASP A 347 2.19 -12.53 6.30
CA ASP A 347 1.41 -13.76 6.25
C ASP A 347 0.55 -13.94 7.50
N ARG A 348 1.08 -13.62 8.69
CA ARG A 348 0.33 -13.65 9.95
C ARG A 348 -0.84 -12.66 9.95
N ILE A 349 -0.65 -11.46 9.39
CA ILE A 349 -1.73 -10.48 9.21
C ILE A 349 -2.82 -11.08 8.30
N HIS A 350 -2.45 -11.61 7.13
CA HIS A 350 -3.42 -12.22 6.21
C HIS A 350 -4.18 -13.39 6.85
N LEU A 351 -3.49 -14.26 7.59
CA LEU A 351 -4.10 -15.36 8.35
C LEU A 351 -5.10 -14.85 9.39
N CYS A 352 -4.78 -13.80 10.14
CA CYS A 352 -5.72 -13.19 11.09
C CYS A 352 -7.01 -12.73 10.40
N PHE A 353 -6.94 -12.04 9.26
CA PHE A 353 -8.14 -11.62 8.54
C PHE A 353 -8.91 -12.81 7.94
N ALA A 354 -8.22 -13.85 7.46
CA ALA A 354 -8.85 -15.07 6.97
C ALA A 354 -9.57 -15.84 8.08
N LEU A 355 -8.94 -15.97 9.25
CA LEU A 355 -9.52 -16.57 10.46
C LEU A 355 -10.72 -15.77 10.97
N GLY A 356 -10.60 -14.43 11.02
CA GLY A 356 -11.70 -13.55 11.37
C GLY A 356 -12.93 -13.79 10.50
N LYS A 357 -12.72 -13.84 9.17
CA LYS A 357 -13.79 -14.14 8.21
C LYS A 357 -14.34 -15.55 8.35
N GLY A 358 -13.48 -16.54 8.56
CA GLY A 358 -13.86 -17.93 8.72
C GLY A 358 -14.72 -18.17 9.96
N PHE A 359 -14.34 -17.60 11.11
CA PHE A 359 -15.14 -17.66 12.33
C PHE A 359 -16.44 -16.86 12.22
N GLU A 360 -16.44 -15.73 11.49
CA GLU A 360 -17.66 -14.97 11.20
C GLU A 360 -18.65 -15.83 10.41
N ASP A 361 -18.19 -16.52 9.36
CA ASP A 361 -19.02 -17.45 8.58
C ASP A 361 -19.50 -18.65 9.39
N ALA A 362 -18.69 -19.12 10.34
CA ALA A 362 -19.05 -20.15 11.32
C ALA A 362 -19.96 -19.65 12.46
N LYS A 363 -20.41 -18.39 12.40
CA LYS A 363 -21.28 -17.73 13.41
C LYS A 363 -20.66 -17.71 14.81
N GLN A 364 -19.34 -17.53 14.91
CA GLN A 364 -18.57 -17.39 16.15
C GLN A 364 -18.02 -15.95 16.26
N PRO A 365 -18.87 -14.94 16.61
CA PRO A 365 -18.49 -13.53 16.57
C PRO A 365 -17.33 -13.18 17.50
N ASP A 366 -17.25 -13.80 18.69
CA ASP A 366 -16.19 -13.53 19.67
C ASP A 366 -14.80 -13.84 19.11
N LYS A 367 -14.64 -15.04 18.54
CA LYS A 367 -13.38 -15.46 17.89
C LYS A 367 -13.10 -14.65 16.63
N ALA A 368 -14.15 -14.36 15.85
CA ALA A 368 -14.00 -13.55 14.65
C ALA A 368 -13.43 -12.17 14.98
N PHE A 369 -13.99 -11.50 16.00
CA PHE A 369 -13.51 -10.21 16.46
C PHE A 369 -12.09 -10.29 17.03
N GLU A 370 -11.77 -11.32 17.81
CA GLU A 370 -10.41 -11.54 18.33
C GLU A 370 -9.37 -11.51 17.21
N TYR A 371 -9.61 -12.28 16.13
CA TYR A 371 -8.69 -12.35 15.00
C TYR A 371 -8.69 -11.07 14.15
N TYR A 372 -9.84 -10.42 13.92
CA TYR A 372 -9.87 -9.11 13.26
C TYR A 372 -9.06 -8.08 14.06
N ASN A 373 -9.29 -7.99 15.37
CA ASN A 373 -8.57 -7.06 16.25
C ASN A 373 -7.06 -7.35 16.29
N LYS A 374 -6.67 -8.63 16.35
CA LYS A 374 -5.27 -9.05 16.27
C LYS A 374 -4.63 -8.64 14.95
N GLY A 375 -5.27 -8.95 13.82
CA GLY A 375 -4.80 -8.58 12.47
C GLY A 375 -4.64 -7.06 12.32
N ASN A 376 -5.65 -6.30 12.74
CA ASN A 376 -5.63 -4.84 12.77
C ASN A 376 -4.48 -4.29 13.61
N GLY A 377 -4.30 -4.79 14.85
CA GLY A 377 -3.21 -4.38 15.73
C GLY A 377 -1.82 -4.67 15.15
N LEU A 378 -1.65 -5.78 14.43
CA LEU A 378 -0.40 -6.09 13.72
C LEU A 378 -0.17 -5.18 12.53
N LYS A 379 -1.19 -4.97 11.68
CA LYS A 379 -1.09 -4.10 10.52
C LYS A 379 -0.84 -2.65 10.93
N LYS A 380 -1.49 -2.16 11.99
CA LYS A 380 -1.27 -0.82 12.54
C LYS A 380 0.20 -0.58 12.92
N ARG A 381 0.92 -1.58 13.44
CA ARG A 381 2.35 -1.47 13.77
C ARG A 381 3.26 -1.36 12.54
N THR A 382 2.79 -1.77 11.37
CA THR A 382 3.56 -1.66 10.12
C THR A 382 3.49 -0.26 9.49
N HIS A 383 2.60 0.61 10.00
CA HIS A 383 2.38 1.96 9.47
C HIS A 383 2.53 3.01 10.57
N ARG A 384 3.00 4.21 10.21
CA ARG A 384 3.03 5.38 11.10
C ARG A 384 1.83 6.30 10.82
N PHE A 385 0.64 5.72 10.73
CA PHE A 385 -0.58 6.46 10.46
C PHE A 385 -0.97 7.31 11.68
N ASP A 386 -1.35 8.56 11.43
CA ASP A 386 -1.78 9.54 12.42
C ASP A 386 -3.05 10.21 11.93
N ILE A 387 -4.18 9.85 12.54
CA ILE A 387 -5.49 10.35 12.16
C ILE A 387 -5.59 11.89 12.30
N ALA A 388 -4.90 12.48 13.29
CA ALA A 388 -4.96 13.92 13.52
C ALA A 388 -4.36 14.71 12.36
N ARG A 389 -3.30 14.19 11.73
CA ARG A 389 -2.75 14.80 10.50
C ARG A 389 -3.73 14.76 9.34
N THR A 390 -4.50 13.69 9.25
CA THR A 390 -5.51 13.54 8.20
C THR A 390 -6.67 14.51 8.42
N GLU A 391 -7.16 14.65 9.65
CA GLU A 391 -8.18 15.64 10.02
C GLU A 391 -7.72 17.06 9.64
N VAL A 392 -6.48 17.43 9.98
CA VAL A 392 -5.90 18.74 9.59
C VAL A 392 -5.80 18.90 8.08
N ALA A 393 -5.43 17.85 7.35
CA ALA A 393 -5.34 17.90 5.88
C ALA A 393 -6.72 18.06 5.21
N LEU A 394 -7.77 17.42 5.75
CA LEU A 394 -9.14 17.58 5.25
C LEU A 394 -9.69 18.97 5.59
N GLU A 395 -9.39 19.52 6.78
CA GLU A 395 -9.73 20.90 7.13
C GLU A 395 -9.03 21.91 6.20
N ALA A 396 -7.79 21.65 5.83
CA ALA A 396 -7.04 22.48 4.88
C ALA A 396 -7.69 22.49 3.49
N GLN A 397 -8.30 21.39 3.04
CA GLN A 397 -9.08 21.35 1.80
C GLN A 397 -10.28 22.30 1.87
N ALA A 398 -11.07 22.19 2.94
CA ALA A 398 -12.23 23.05 3.14
C ALA A 398 -11.82 24.53 3.23
N SER A 399 -10.74 24.82 3.97
CA SER A 399 -10.21 26.18 4.15
C SER A 399 -9.65 26.79 2.87
N ALA A 400 -9.01 25.99 2.01
CA ALA A 400 -8.41 26.47 0.76
C ALA A 400 -9.43 26.65 -0.36
N CYS A 401 -10.53 25.90 -0.35
CA CYS A 401 -11.56 25.91 -1.38
C CYS A 401 -12.84 26.55 -0.84
N ASP A 402 -12.79 27.87 -0.62
CA ASP A 402 -13.94 28.64 -0.19
C ASP A 402 -14.96 28.90 -1.33
N ALA A 403 -16.06 29.58 -0.99
CA ALA A 403 -17.12 29.88 -1.96
C ALA A 403 -16.65 30.81 -3.09
N GLU A 404 -15.63 31.65 -2.87
CA GLU A 404 -15.09 32.54 -3.90
C GLU A 404 -14.33 31.71 -4.94
N LEU A 405 -13.41 30.85 -4.49
CA LEU A 405 -12.64 29.99 -5.39
C LEU A 405 -13.53 28.98 -6.13
N MET A 406 -14.64 28.54 -5.53
CA MET A 406 -15.56 27.56 -6.11
C MET A 406 -16.72 28.17 -6.92
N SER A 407 -16.67 29.47 -7.24
CA SER A 407 -17.77 30.15 -7.95
C SER A 407 -17.71 30.03 -9.48
N GLU A 408 -16.52 30.00 -10.08
CA GLU A 408 -16.31 29.93 -11.53
C GLU A 408 -15.17 28.97 -11.88
N PHE A 409 -15.32 28.23 -12.98
CA PHE A 409 -14.34 27.24 -13.44
C PHE A 409 -14.05 27.38 -14.93
N SER A 410 -12.77 27.45 -15.28
CA SER A 410 -12.28 27.58 -16.66
C SER A 410 -11.51 26.34 -17.14
N GLY A 411 -11.67 25.18 -16.50
CA GLY A 411 -10.94 23.94 -16.83
C GLY A 411 -11.32 23.33 -18.18
N CYS A 412 -10.89 22.09 -18.42
CA CYS A 412 -11.17 21.37 -19.65
C CYS A 412 -12.69 21.16 -19.85
N ASP A 413 -13.22 21.66 -20.96
CA ASP A 413 -14.64 21.57 -21.33
C ASP A 413 -15.01 20.16 -21.83
N ALA A 414 -14.99 19.19 -20.92
CA ALA A 414 -15.32 17.79 -21.17
C ALA A 414 -16.57 17.38 -20.37
N PRO A 415 -17.70 16.98 -21.01
CA PRO A 415 -18.93 16.63 -20.31
C PRO A 415 -18.94 15.20 -19.73
N ASP A 416 -17.96 14.38 -20.08
CA ASP A 416 -17.99 12.92 -20.00
C ASP A 416 -17.65 12.27 -18.63
N PRO A 417 -16.90 12.88 -17.69
CA PRO A 417 -16.47 12.17 -16.48
C PRO A 417 -17.52 12.17 -15.37
N ILE A 418 -17.88 10.97 -14.90
CA ILE A 418 -18.70 10.74 -13.71
C ILE A 418 -17.79 10.20 -12.60
N PHE A 419 -17.55 11.00 -11.56
CA PHE A 419 -16.80 10.58 -10.40
C PHE A 419 -17.72 9.92 -9.38
N ILE A 420 -17.37 8.71 -8.94
CA ILE A 420 -18.02 8.07 -7.79
C ILE A 420 -17.02 8.09 -6.63
N VAL A 421 -17.30 8.96 -5.66
CA VAL A 421 -16.47 9.21 -4.48
C VAL A 421 -17.15 8.67 -3.23
N GLY A 422 -16.48 8.77 -2.09
CA GLY A 422 -17.01 8.38 -0.78
C GLY A 422 -16.00 7.58 0.00
N LEU A 423 -16.46 6.79 0.97
CA LEU A 423 -15.59 5.85 1.67
C LEU A 423 -15.54 4.48 0.99
N PRO A 424 -14.41 3.76 1.09
CA PRO A 424 -14.40 2.34 0.77
C PRO A 424 -15.51 1.63 1.54
N ARG A 425 -16.17 0.67 0.88
CA ARG A 425 -17.29 -0.13 1.46
C ARG A 425 -18.61 0.63 1.66
N ALA A 426 -18.72 1.88 1.19
CA ALA A 426 -19.97 2.64 1.20
C ALA A 426 -20.94 2.31 0.05
N GLY A 427 -20.62 1.34 -0.82
CA GLY A 427 -21.50 0.93 -1.92
C GLY A 427 -21.16 1.52 -3.29
N SER A 428 -20.03 2.21 -3.43
CA SER A 428 -19.59 2.82 -4.71
C SER A 428 -19.50 1.84 -5.88
N THR A 429 -19.09 0.58 -5.66
CA THR A 429 -19.08 -0.44 -6.72
C THR A 429 -20.49 -0.80 -7.23
N LEU A 430 -21.51 -0.75 -6.37
CA LEU A 430 -22.89 -0.99 -6.81
C LEU A 430 -23.35 0.14 -7.72
N LEU A 431 -23.10 1.40 -7.33
CA LEU A 431 -23.44 2.56 -8.14
C LEU A 431 -22.71 2.56 -9.49
N GLU A 432 -21.41 2.23 -9.46
CA GLU A 432 -20.61 2.05 -10.67
C GLU A 432 -21.23 1.00 -11.60
N GLN A 433 -21.67 -0.14 -11.06
CA GLN A 433 -22.23 -1.21 -11.86
C GLN A 433 -23.60 -0.84 -12.45
N ILE A 434 -24.43 -0.14 -11.68
CA ILE A 434 -25.73 0.40 -12.15
C ILE A 434 -25.49 1.33 -13.34
N LEU A 435 -24.64 2.34 -13.17
CA LEU A 435 -24.36 3.33 -14.21
C LEU A 435 -23.66 2.72 -15.43
N ALA A 436 -22.67 1.85 -15.23
CA ALA A 436 -21.94 1.19 -16.31
C ALA A 436 -22.77 0.15 -17.09
N SER A 437 -24.02 -0.11 -16.65
CA SER A 437 -24.97 -0.93 -17.43
C SER A 437 -25.79 -0.08 -18.41
N HIS A 438 -25.68 1.25 -18.34
CA HIS A 438 -26.25 2.17 -19.32
C HIS A 438 -25.40 2.20 -20.60
N SER A 439 -26.03 2.18 -21.77
CA SER A 439 -25.35 2.11 -23.08
C SER A 439 -24.41 3.30 -23.37
N MET A 440 -24.69 4.43 -22.72
CA MET A 440 -23.92 5.68 -22.84
C MET A 440 -22.81 5.85 -21.79
N VAL A 441 -22.56 4.87 -20.91
CA VAL A 441 -21.57 5.02 -19.83
C VAL A 441 -20.57 3.87 -19.82
N ASP A 442 -19.30 4.21 -20.01
CA ASP A 442 -18.20 3.30 -19.82
C ASP A 442 -17.81 3.21 -18.35
N GLY A 443 -17.95 2.03 -17.77
CA GLY A 443 -17.31 1.78 -16.49
C GLY A 443 -15.82 1.50 -16.66
N THR A 444 -14.96 2.21 -15.91
CA THR A 444 -13.49 2.04 -16.00
C THR A 444 -12.88 1.21 -14.86
N MET A 445 -12.18 1.82 -13.91
CA MET A 445 -11.62 1.22 -12.69
C MET A 445 -11.33 2.31 -11.65
N GLU A 446 -10.60 1.96 -10.58
CA GLU A 446 -10.00 2.93 -9.67
C GLU A 446 -8.83 3.66 -10.37
N LEU A 447 -9.09 4.87 -10.87
CA LEU A 447 -8.09 5.68 -11.56
C LEU A 447 -7.31 6.54 -10.54
N HIS A 448 -5.97 6.51 -10.64
CA HIS A 448 -5.08 7.20 -9.72
C HIS A 448 -4.67 8.59 -10.23
N ASP A 449 -5.21 9.01 -11.37
CA ASP A 449 -4.80 10.20 -12.12
C ASP A 449 -5.02 11.49 -11.33
N ILE A 450 -6.17 11.67 -10.66
CA ILE A 450 -6.43 12.84 -9.80
C ILE A 450 -5.46 12.90 -8.61
N LEU A 451 -5.18 11.76 -7.97
CA LEU A 451 -4.20 11.67 -6.88
C LEU A 451 -2.79 12.05 -7.39
N GLY A 452 -2.44 11.62 -8.60
CA GLY A 452 -1.19 12.00 -9.27
C GLY A 452 -1.10 13.50 -9.57
N ILE A 453 -2.18 14.12 -10.04
CA ILE A 453 -2.26 15.56 -10.28
C ILE A 453 -2.11 16.32 -8.95
N ALA A 454 -2.87 15.96 -7.92
CA ALA A 454 -2.77 16.58 -6.59
C ALA A 454 -1.35 16.46 -6.00
N SER A 455 -0.71 15.29 -6.16
CA SER A 455 0.68 15.08 -5.74
C SER A 455 1.64 16.03 -6.48
N SER A 456 1.47 16.21 -7.80
CA SER A 456 2.33 17.13 -8.59
C SER A 456 2.19 18.60 -8.17
N LEU A 457 1.02 18.99 -7.66
CA LEU A 457 0.76 20.33 -7.12
C LEU A 457 1.35 20.51 -5.71
N SER A 458 1.68 19.44 -5.00
CA SER A 458 2.20 19.53 -3.63
C SER A 458 3.64 20.04 -3.55
N ASN A 459 4.40 19.97 -4.65
CA ASN A 459 5.82 20.34 -4.71
C ASN A 459 6.07 21.81 -5.12
N GLN A 460 5.15 22.72 -4.77
CA GLN A 460 5.25 24.15 -5.10
C GLN A 460 5.59 25.02 -3.89
N LYS A 461 5.90 26.32 -4.13
CA LYS A 461 6.20 27.29 -3.06
C LYS A 461 5.07 27.41 -2.03
N LYS A 462 3.82 27.33 -2.49
CA LYS A 462 2.61 27.26 -1.67
C LYS A 462 2.12 25.82 -1.71
N ALA A 463 1.88 25.23 -0.53
CA ALA A 463 1.50 23.83 -0.42
C ALA A 463 0.09 23.60 -0.96
N TYR A 464 -0.14 22.46 -1.61
CA TYR A 464 -1.48 21.96 -1.89
C TYR A 464 -2.24 21.73 -0.57
N PRO A 465 -3.53 22.10 -0.45
CA PRO A 465 -4.43 22.61 -1.49
C PRO A 465 -4.44 24.14 -1.67
N TYR A 466 -3.71 24.92 -0.88
CA TYR A 466 -3.76 26.38 -0.92
C TYR A 466 -3.27 27.01 -2.23
N ASN A 467 -2.46 26.29 -3.01
CA ASN A 467 -2.02 26.74 -4.34
C ASN A 467 -3.08 26.58 -5.44
N LEU A 468 -4.25 25.97 -5.15
CA LEU A 468 -5.36 25.93 -6.10
C LEU A 468 -5.84 27.32 -6.50
N ALA A 469 -5.78 28.31 -5.60
CA ALA A 469 -6.12 29.70 -5.90
C ALA A 469 -5.12 30.38 -6.85
N ASP A 470 -3.91 29.84 -6.98
CA ASP A 470 -2.84 30.43 -7.78
C ASP A 470 -2.77 29.79 -9.19
N LEU A 471 -3.57 28.76 -9.47
CA LEU A 471 -3.63 28.11 -10.78
C LEU A 471 -4.35 29.00 -11.79
N SER A 472 -3.65 29.33 -12.89
CA SER A 472 -4.25 30.02 -14.02
C SER A 472 -5.22 29.10 -14.77
N ASP A 473 -6.08 29.71 -15.57
CA ASP A 473 -7.07 28.99 -16.38
C ASP A 473 -6.39 28.06 -17.38
N GLU A 474 -5.30 28.49 -18.02
CA GLU A 474 -4.53 27.66 -18.94
C GLU A 474 -3.92 26.43 -18.24
N ALA A 475 -3.46 26.59 -17.00
CA ALA A 475 -2.95 25.48 -16.20
C ALA A 475 -4.08 24.49 -15.87
N CYS A 476 -5.26 24.97 -15.50
CA CYS A 476 -6.42 24.13 -15.24
C CYS A 476 -6.89 23.36 -16.49
N ILE A 477 -6.94 24.02 -17.65
CA ILE A 477 -7.26 23.38 -18.94
C ILE A 477 -6.25 22.27 -19.23
N ALA A 478 -4.95 22.57 -19.15
CA ALA A 478 -3.90 21.60 -19.45
C ALA A 478 -3.94 20.39 -18.51
N LEU A 479 -4.25 20.58 -17.23
CA LEU A 479 -4.42 19.49 -16.27
C LEU A 479 -5.67 18.63 -16.59
N GLY A 480 -6.77 19.26 -16.96
CA GLY A 480 -7.99 18.56 -17.38
C GLY A 480 -7.78 17.75 -18.68
N GLU A 481 -7.15 18.35 -19.69
CA GLU A 481 -6.79 17.66 -20.95
C GLU A 481 -5.85 16.48 -20.70
N LYS A 482 -4.88 16.66 -19.79
CA LYS A 482 -3.98 15.58 -19.37
C LYS A 482 -4.75 14.43 -18.73
N TYR A 483 -5.67 14.71 -17.81
CA TYR A 483 -6.53 13.69 -17.21
C TYR A 483 -7.35 12.95 -18.28
N MET A 484 -7.93 13.69 -19.22
CA MET A 484 -8.72 13.11 -20.31
C MET A 484 -7.87 12.19 -21.20
N ALA A 485 -6.66 12.62 -21.57
CA ALA A 485 -5.75 11.84 -22.39
C ALA A 485 -5.24 10.57 -21.68
N GLN A 486 -4.90 10.66 -20.39
CA GLN A 486 -4.34 9.54 -19.63
C GLN A 486 -5.37 8.44 -19.37
N THR A 487 -6.62 8.82 -19.15
CA THR A 487 -7.69 7.87 -18.83
C THR A 487 -8.33 7.23 -20.07
N GLN A 488 -8.05 7.73 -21.28
CA GLN A 488 -8.53 7.18 -22.55
C GLN A 488 -8.27 5.67 -22.72
N ALA A 489 -7.17 5.16 -22.17
CA ALA A 489 -6.81 3.74 -22.28
C ALA A 489 -7.76 2.79 -21.51
N TYR A 490 -8.59 3.32 -20.61
CA TYR A 490 -9.54 2.56 -19.79
C TYR A 490 -10.99 2.75 -20.24
N ARG A 491 -11.21 3.57 -21.27
CA ARG A 491 -12.53 3.89 -21.83
C ARG A 491 -12.77 3.08 -23.10
N GLN A 492 -14.04 2.91 -23.44
CA GLN A 492 -14.46 2.34 -24.72
C GLN A 492 -14.98 3.50 -25.60
N SER A 493 -16.14 3.32 -26.23
CA SER A 493 -16.72 4.29 -27.16
C SER A 493 -17.89 5.06 -26.58
N ALA A 494 -18.24 4.87 -25.31
CA ALA A 494 -19.38 5.54 -24.73
C ALA A 494 -19.08 7.03 -24.49
N PRO A 495 -20.09 7.92 -24.59
CA PRO A 495 -19.89 9.35 -24.39
C PRO A 495 -19.57 9.72 -22.95
N PHE A 496 -19.97 8.93 -21.94
CA PHE A 496 -19.57 9.16 -20.54
C PHE A 496 -18.68 8.04 -20.05
N PHE A 497 -17.89 8.30 -19.02
CA PHE A 497 -17.16 7.25 -18.32
C PHE A 497 -17.10 7.49 -16.82
N ILE A 498 -16.97 6.42 -16.05
CA ILE A 498 -16.93 6.47 -14.59
C ILE A 498 -15.48 6.42 -14.12
N ASP A 499 -15.08 7.38 -13.30
CA ASP A 499 -13.90 7.27 -12.43
C ASP A 499 -14.38 6.95 -11.00
N LYS A 500 -14.27 5.67 -10.61
CA LYS A 500 -14.66 5.20 -9.29
C LYS A 500 -13.42 5.05 -8.44
N MET A 501 -12.99 6.15 -7.83
CA MET A 501 -11.94 6.21 -6.82
C MET A 501 -12.52 6.89 -5.57
N PRO A 502 -12.89 6.13 -4.51
CA PRO A 502 -13.59 6.70 -3.35
C PRO A 502 -12.85 7.90 -2.75
N ASN A 503 -11.52 7.78 -2.60
CA ASN A 503 -10.64 8.80 -2.02
C ASN A 503 -10.60 10.13 -2.81
N ASN A 504 -11.13 10.20 -4.03
CA ASN A 504 -11.23 11.45 -4.78
C ASN A 504 -12.15 12.48 -4.09
N PHE A 505 -12.92 12.10 -3.06
CA PHE A 505 -13.71 13.04 -2.24
C PHE A 505 -12.85 14.17 -1.64
N VAL A 506 -11.57 13.88 -1.35
CA VAL A 506 -10.60 14.87 -0.83
C VAL A 506 -10.30 15.95 -1.85
N HIS A 507 -10.40 15.63 -3.14
CA HIS A 507 -9.92 16.43 -4.26
C HIS A 507 -11.04 17.03 -5.11
N ILE A 508 -12.28 17.09 -4.61
CA ILE A 508 -13.43 17.62 -5.36
C ILE A 508 -13.18 19.04 -5.86
N GLY A 509 -12.62 19.93 -5.03
CA GLY A 509 -12.27 21.29 -5.47
C GLY A 509 -11.29 21.33 -6.64
N LEU A 510 -10.27 20.45 -6.65
CA LEU A 510 -9.36 20.30 -7.80
C LEU A 510 -10.12 19.77 -9.02
N ILE A 511 -10.93 18.71 -8.87
CA ILE A 511 -11.70 18.10 -9.95
C ILE A 511 -12.58 19.16 -10.64
N LYS A 512 -13.34 19.95 -9.88
CA LYS A 512 -14.20 21.01 -10.45
C LYS A 512 -13.41 22.08 -11.16
N ARG A 513 -12.23 22.46 -10.65
CA ARG A 513 -11.35 23.44 -11.30
C ARG A 513 -10.79 22.96 -12.64
N ILE A 514 -10.44 21.67 -12.77
CA ILE A 514 -9.84 21.13 -14.00
C ILE A 514 -10.86 20.51 -14.96
N LEU A 515 -12.04 20.11 -14.47
CA LEU A 515 -13.13 19.48 -15.20
C LEU A 515 -14.47 20.10 -14.75
N PRO A 516 -14.82 21.30 -15.24
CA PRO A 516 -16.00 22.05 -14.80
C PRO A 516 -17.32 21.30 -14.94
N ASN A 517 -17.45 20.44 -15.94
CA ASN A 517 -18.69 19.71 -16.23
C ASN A 517 -18.75 18.34 -15.53
N ALA A 518 -17.70 17.94 -14.79
CA ALA A 518 -17.67 16.66 -14.10
C ALA A 518 -18.85 16.50 -13.13
N LYS A 519 -19.48 15.32 -13.19
CA LYS A 519 -20.55 14.89 -12.28
C LYS A 519 -19.94 14.16 -11.10
N ILE A 520 -20.39 14.46 -9.89
CA ILE A 520 -19.84 13.85 -8.67
C ILE A 520 -20.96 13.17 -7.91
N ILE A 521 -20.80 11.87 -7.67
CA ILE A 521 -21.72 11.05 -6.88
C ILE A 521 -20.99 10.62 -5.62
N ASP A 522 -21.51 11.02 -4.47
CA ASP A 522 -21.03 10.61 -3.15
C ASP A 522 -21.78 9.36 -2.70
N ALA A 523 -21.11 8.21 -2.73
CA ALA A 523 -21.64 6.95 -2.23
C ALA A 523 -21.55 6.94 -0.69
N ARG A 524 -22.71 6.98 -0.03
CA ARG A 524 -22.81 7.06 1.43
C ARG A 524 -23.50 5.82 2.00
N ARG A 525 -23.14 5.43 3.22
CA ARG A 525 -23.67 4.25 3.91
C ARG A 525 -23.83 4.52 5.40
N ASP A 526 -24.66 3.76 6.11
CA ASP A 526 -24.72 3.85 7.57
C ASP A 526 -23.30 3.81 8.20
N PRO A 527 -22.95 4.75 9.11
CA PRO A 527 -21.59 4.87 9.65
C PRO A 527 -21.08 3.61 10.33
N MET A 528 -21.93 2.92 11.10
CA MET A 528 -21.54 1.70 11.80
C MET A 528 -21.26 0.55 10.82
N ASP A 529 -22.15 0.35 9.85
CA ASP A 529 -21.96 -0.66 8.80
C ASP A 529 -20.73 -0.37 7.92
N CYS A 530 -20.52 0.90 7.54
CA CYS A 530 -19.38 1.31 6.72
C CYS A 530 -18.06 1.12 7.47
N CYS A 531 -17.96 1.66 8.69
CA CYS A 531 -16.74 1.61 9.48
C CYS A 531 -16.38 0.17 9.88
N PHE A 532 -17.36 -0.62 10.35
CA PHE A 532 -17.10 -2.01 10.71
C PHE A 532 -16.73 -2.86 9.49
N SER A 533 -17.36 -2.61 8.32
CA SER A 533 -16.95 -3.27 7.09
C SER A 533 -15.53 -2.90 6.66
N GLY A 534 -15.07 -1.67 6.94
CA GLY A 534 -13.68 -1.28 6.75
C GLY A 534 -12.74 -1.98 7.72
N PHE A 535 -13.09 -2.00 9.01
CA PHE A 535 -12.29 -2.62 10.07
C PHE A 535 -12.00 -4.11 9.85
N LYS A 536 -12.96 -4.85 9.28
CA LYS A 536 -12.78 -6.28 8.99
C LYS A 536 -12.16 -6.58 7.62
N GLN A 537 -11.78 -5.57 6.85
CA GLN A 537 -11.17 -5.70 5.53
C GLN A 537 -9.67 -5.36 5.62
N LEU A 538 -8.82 -6.29 5.21
CA LEU A 538 -7.43 -5.95 4.91
C LEU A 538 -7.38 -5.28 3.53
N PHE A 539 -6.94 -4.03 3.48
CA PHE A 539 -6.73 -3.27 2.25
C PHE A 539 -5.27 -3.33 1.82
N GLY A 540 -5.00 -3.15 0.52
CA GLY A 540 -3.64 -3.09 -0.02
C GLY A 540 -2.84 -1.90 0.54
N GLU A 541 -3.12 -0.70 0.03
CA GLU A 541 -2.49 0.56 0.46
C GLU A 541 -3.54 1.69 0.51
N GLY A 542 -3.26 2.76 1.27
CA GLY A 542 -4.03 4.01 1.26
C GLY A 542 -5.30 4.06 2.13
N GLN A 543 -5.55 3.01 2.93
CA GLN A 543 -6.70 2.91 3.84
C GLN A 543 -6.26 2.63 5.28
N GLU A 544 -5.14 3.21 5.70
CA GLU A 544 -4.47 2.92 6.98
C GLU A 544 -5.34 3.26 8.20
N PHE A 545 -6.29 4.18 8.06
CA PHE A 545 -7.26 4.53 9.11
C PHE A 545 -8.18 3.37 9.50
N SER A 546 -8.36 2.37 8.63
CA SER A 546 -9.29 1.26 8.86
C SER A 546 -8.84 0.28 9.94
N TYR A 547 -7.57 0.30 10.32
CA TYR A 547 -6.97 -0.67 11.23
C TYR A 547 -7.10 -0.30 12.73
N SER A 548 -8.03 0.60 13.07
CA SER A 548 -8.36 1.01 14.43
C SER A 548 -9.81 1.49 14.49
N LEU A 549 -10.56 1.13 15.54
CA LEU A 549 -11.96 1.55 15.69
C LEU A 549 -12.09 3.06 15.93
N ASP A 550 -11.22 3.67 16.74
CA ASP A 550 -11.17 5.14 16.88
C ASP A 550 -10.79 5.85 15.58
N ASP A 551 -9.70 5.42 14.91
CA ASP A 551 -9.20 6.10 13.72
C ASP A 551 -10.22 6.07 12.57
N ILE A 552 -10.90 4.93 12.32
CA ILE A 552 -11.91 4.83 11.26
C ILE A 552 -13.15 5.66 11.57
N GLY A 553 -13.60 5.70 12.83
CA GLY A 553 -14.75 6.52 13.24
C GLY A 553 -14.47 8.00 13.09
N ARG A 554 -13.28 8.45 13.51
CA ARG A 554 -12.82 9.84 13.34
C ARG A 554 -12.63 10.21 11.87
N TYR A 555 -12.06 9.31 11.06
CA TYR A 555 -11.93 9.51 9.63
C TYR A 555 -13.30 9.68 8.96
N TYR A 556 -14.29 8.86 9.35
CA TYR A 556 -15.66 8.96 8.85
C TYR A 556 -16.27 10.34 9.15
N CYS A 557 -16.16 10.80 10.41
CA CYS A 557 -16.62 12.14 10.80
C CYS A 557 -15.94 13.27 10.01
N ALA A 558 -14.62 13.17 9.79
CA ALA A 558 -13.87 14.16 9.03
C ALA A 558 -14.24 14.15 7.53
N TYR A 559 -14.47 12.98 6.96
CA TYR A 559 -15.01 12.81 5.61
C TYR A 559 -16.38 13.50 5.48
N GLU A 560 -17.31 13.23 6.39
CA GLU A 560 -18.64 13.83 6.34
C GLU A 560 -18.57 15.36 6.46
N LYS A 561 -17.75 15.88 7.39
CA LYS A 561 -17.54 17.33 7.53
C LYS A 561 -17.03 17.96 6.23
N LEU A 562 -16.08 17.31 5.55
CA LEU A 562 -15.57 17.82 4.28
C LEU A 562 -16.63 17.74 3.16
N MET A 563 -17.44 16.68 3.13
CA MET A 563 -18.55 16.59 2.17
C MET A 563 -19.63 17.65 2.42
N ASP A 564 -19.93 17.97 3.69
CA ASP A 564 -20.85 19.07 4.04
C ASP A 564 -20.33 20.41 3.53
N HIS A 565 -19.01 20.65 3.65
CA HIS A 565 -18.35 21.81 3.04
C HIS A 565 -18.54 21.81 1.52
N TRP A 566 -18.28 20.69 0.85
CA TRP A 566 -18.44 20.60 -0.61
C TRP A 566 -19.87 20.88 -1.06
N HIS A 567 -20.89 20.37 -0.37
CA HIS A 567 -22.29 20.70 -0.66
C HIS A 567 -22.58 22.19 -0.48
N SER A 568 -21.93 22.86 0.47
CA SER A 568 -22.08 24.30 0.71
C SER A 568 -21.47 25.16 -0.39
N VAL A 569 -20.26 24.84 -0.85
CA VAL A 569 -19.53 25.65 -1.85
C VAL A 569 -19.76 25.23 -3.30
N LEU A 570 -20.36 24.05 -3.54
CA LEU A 570 -20.67 23.50 -4.87
C LEU A 570 -22.12 22.98 -4.92
N PRO A 571 -23.13 23.83 -4.70
CA PRO A 571 -24.53 23.41 -4.76
C PRO A 571 -24.85 22.79 -6.13
N ASP A 572 -25.68 21.75 -6.13
CA ASP A 572 -26.13 21.01 -7.32
C ASP A 572 -25.05 20.30 -8.16
N HIS A 573 -23.77 20.38 -7.77
CA HIS A 573 -22.68 19.67 -8.44
C HIS A 573 -22.39 18.28 -7.87
N ILE A 574 -22.98 17.93 -6.73
CA ILE A 574 -22.73 16.69 -5.99
C ILE A 574 -24.04 16.02 -5.65
N LEU A 575 -24.18 14.74 -5.99
CA LEU A 575 -25.32 13.91 -5.61
C LEU A 575 -24.90 12.93 -4.52
N THR A 576 -25.44 13.08 -3.30
CA THR A 576 -25.31 12.04 -2.27
C THR A 576 -26.33 10.92 -2.51
N VAL A 577 -25.83 9.69 -2.58
CA VAL A 577 -26.63 8.48 -2.75
C VAL A 577 -26.40 7.57 -1.55
N GLN A 578 -27.44 7.42 -0.73
CA GLN A 578 -27.41 6.55 0.44
C GLN A 578 -27.61 5.09 0.00
N HIS A 579 -26.72 4.19 0.45
CA HIS A 579 -26.72 2.79 0.08
C HIS A 579 -28.03 2.11 0.47
N GLU A 580 -28.54 2.39 1.66
CA GLU A 580 -29.78 1.85 2.19
C GLU A 580 -30.98 2.22 1.30
N ASP A 581 -31.05 3.47 0.80
CA ASP A 581 -32.11 3.92 -0.09
C ASP A 581 -32.10 3.16 -1.43
N VAL A 582 -30.91 2.84 -1.96
CA VAL A 582 -30.78 2.03 -3.20
C VAL A 582 -31.27 0.59 -2.98
N LEU A 583 -31.08 0.06 -1.78
CA LEU A 583 -31.55 -1.29 -1.43
C LEU A 583 -33.06 -1.33 -1.17
N ASP A 584 -33.66 -0.21 -0.76
CA ASP A 584 -35.08 -0.09 -0.44
C ASP A 584 -35.92 0.31 -1.67
N ASP A 585 -35.40 1.18 -2.54
CA ASP A 585 -36.05 1.65 -3.77
C ASP A 585 -35.01 1.78 -4.91
N LEU A 586 -34.70 0.66 -5.56
CA LEU A 586 -33.73 0.63 -6.65
C LEU A 586 -34.18 1.52 -7.82
N GLU A 587 -35.42 1.39 -8.27
CA GLU A 587 -35.91 2.07 -9.46
C GLU A 587 -35.91 3.59 -9.28
N GLY A 588 -36.42 4.08 -8.14
CA GLY A 588 -36.40 5.50 -7.81
C GLY A 588 -34.99 6.07 -7.69
N GLN A 589 -34.07 5.35 -7.05
CA GLN A 589 -32.68 5.81 -6.96
C GLN A 589 -31.94 5.76 -8.30
N VAL A 590 -32.18 4.75 -9.14
CA VAL A 590 -31.62 4.70 -10.51
C VAL A 590 -32.10 5.90 -11.32
N GLN A 591 -33.40 6.21 -11.29
CA GLN A 591 -33.93 7.39 -11.99
C GLN A 591 -33.26 8.67 -11.50
N ARG A 592 -33.16 8.87 -10.19
CA ARG A 592 -32.52 10.05 -9.58
C ARG A 592 -31.04 10.20 -9.98
N ILE A 593 -30.30 9.09 -10.06
CA ILE A 593 -28.90 9.07 -10.48
C ILE A 593 -28.78 9.43 -11.97
N LEU A 594 -29.60 8.82 -12.83
CA LEU A 594 -29.58 9.09 -14.27
C LEU A 594 -29.98 10.55 -14.57
N ASP A 595 -30.99 11.08 -13.89
CA ASP A 595 -31.42 12.48 -14.02
C ASP A 595 -30.28 13.45 -13.67
N PHE A 596 -29.56 13.21 -12.57
CA PHE A 596 -28.42 14.03 -12.16
C PHE A 596 -27.27 14.00 -13.21
N CYS A 597 -27.04 12.83 -13.80
CA CYS A 597 -26.07 12.63 -14.86
C CYS A 597 -26.55 13.16 -16.23
N GLY A 598 -27.84 13.51 -16.39
CA GLY A 598 -28.41 13.92 -17.66
C GLY A 598 -28.58 12.76 -18.66
N LEU A 599 -28.76 11.54 -18.15
CA LEU A 599 -28.90 10.32 -18.93
C LEU A 599 -30.37 9.91 -19.05
N PRO A 600 -30.82 9.38 -20.21
CA PRO A 600 -32.16 8.80 -20.32
C PRO A 600 -32.29 7.55 -19.43
N PHE A 601 -33.52 7.19 -19.07
CA PHE A 601 -33.75 5.94 -18.35
C PHE A 601 -33.50 4.73 -19.25
N GLU A 602 -32.68 3.78 -18.78
CA GLU A 602 -32.46 2.48 -19.44
C GLU A 602 -32.74 1.32 -18.46
N PRO A 603 -33.62 0.35 -18.81
CA PRO A 603 -33.91 -0.80 -17.94
C PRO A 603 -32.69 -1.64 -17.56
N ALA A 604 -31.64 -1.63 -18.39
CA ALA A 604 -30.38 -2.35 -18.12
C ALA A 604 -29.72 -1.92 -16.80
N CYS A 605 -29.94 -0.68 -16.35
CA CYS A 605 -29.48 -0.18 -15.06
C CYS A 605 -30.14 -0.89 -13.86
N LEU A 606 -31.37 -1.39 -14.02
CA LEU A 606 -32.06 -2.18 -12.99
C LEU A 606 -31.61 -3.65 -12.99
N SER A 607 -31.19 -4.16 -14.15
CA SER A 607 -30.64 -5.50 -14.33
C SER A 607 -29.11 -5.49 -14.38
N PHE A 608 -28.47 -4.59 -13.61
CA PHE A 608 -27.02 -4.35 -13.59
C PHE A 608 -26.15 -5.60 -13.36
N TYR A 609 -26.73 -6.62 -12.73
CA TYR A 609 -26.09 -7.89 -12.40
C TYR A 609 -25.92 -8.83 -13.61
N GLU A 610 -26.60 -8.56 -14.72
CA GLU A 610 -26.47 -9.32 -15.97
C GLU A 610 -25.25 -8.90 -16.80
N THR A 611 -24.67 -7.73 -16.51
CA THR A 611 -23.54 -7.15 -17.23
C THR A 611 -22.25 -7.96 -17.02
N LYS A 612 -21.61 -8.37 -18.13
CA LYS A 612 -20.41 -9.25 -18.14
C LYS A 612 -19.07 -8.52 -18.01
N ARG A 613 -19.07 -7.27 -17.56
CA ARG A 613 -17.85 -6.45 -17.40
C ARG A 613 -16.89 -7.04 -16.35
N VAL A 614 -15.60 -6.75 -16.50
CA VAL A 614 -14.54 -7.06 -15.52
C VAL A 614 -14.61 -6.04 -14.38
N ILE A 615 -14.73 -6.52 -13.13
CA ILE A 615 -14.84 -5.68 -11.93
C ILE A 615 -13.72 -6.04 -10.97
N LYS A 616 -12.81 -5.10 -10.69
CA LYS A 616 -11.61 -5.31 -9.88
C LYS A 616 -11.76 -4.73 -8.48
N THR A 617 -12.74 -5.23 -7.72
CA THR A 617 -12.94 -4.81 -6.32
C THR A 617 -13.26 -6.01 -5.41
N PRO A 618 -13.00 -5.92 -4.09
CA PRO A 618 -13.43 -6.94 -3.13
C PRO A 618 -14.95 -7.18 -3.13
N SER A 619 -15.72 -6.22 -3.64
CA SER A 619 -17.18 -6.28 -3.76
C SER A 619 -17.69 -6.80 -5.12
N SER A 620 -16.80 -7.16 -6.06
CA SER A 620 -17.17 -7.59 -7.42
C SER A 620 -18.22 -8.70 -7.47
N GLU A 621 -18.14 -9.69 -6.59
CA GLU A 621 -19.12 -10.78 -6.53
C GLU A 621 -20.51 -10.31 -6.03
N GLN A 622 -20.60 -9.20 -5.26
CA GLN A 622 -21.89 -8.64 -4.80
C GLN A 622 -22.72 -8.12 -5.94
N VAL A 623 -22.06 -7.39 -6.85
CA VAL A 623 -22.72 -6.65 -7.91
C VAL A 623 -23.01 -7.51 -9.13
N ARG A 624 -22.62 -8.80 -9.10
CA ARG A 624 -23.02 -9.84 -10.07
C ARG A 624 -24.28 -10.61 -9.62
N GLN A 625 -24.96 -10.14 -8.59
CA GLN A 625 -26.21 -10.71 -8.09
C GLN A 625 -27.27 -9.61 -7.98
N PRO A 626 -28.57 -9.96 -8.08
CA PRO A 626 -29.65 -9.02 -7.77
C PRO A 626 -29.49 -8.40 -6.37
N ILE A 627 -30.08 -7.24 -6.15
CA ILE A 627 -30.04 -6.57 -4.85
C ILE A 627 -30.54 -7.48 -3.73
N TYR A 628 -29.77 -7.54 -2.63
CA TYR A 628 -30.11 -8.31 -1.44
C TYR A 628 -29.69 -7.58 -0.17
N LYS A 629 -30.48 -7.71 0.91
CA LYS A 629 -30.29 -6.96 2.16
C LYS A 629 -29.35 -7.62 3.19
N THR A 630 -28.76 -8.78 2.88
CA THR A 630 -27.88 -9.52 3.82
C THR A 630 -26.56 -8.80 4.15
N GLY A 631 -26.26 -7.71 3.45
CA GLY A 631 -25.12 -6.83 3.73
C GLY A 631 -25.35 -5.81 4.86
N MET A 632 -26.61 -5.56 5.24
CA MET A 632 -26.98 -4.58 6.27
C MET A 632 -26.77 -5.13 7.67
N GLN A 633 -26.44 -4.24 8.61
CA GLN A 633 -26.35 -4.52 10.04
C GLN A 633 -25.39 -5.66 10.39
N GLN A 634 -24.33 -5.84 9.59
CA GLN A 634 -23.32 -6.89 9.82
C GLN A 634 -22.49 -6.64 11.07
N TRP A 635 -22.52 -5.42 11.60
CA TRP A 635 -21.89 -5.07 12.86
C TRP A 635 -22.69 -5.54 14.09
N LYS A 636 -23.99 -5.84 13.97
CA LYS A 636 -24.84 -6.18 15.13
C LYS A 636 -24.34 -7.39 15.94
N PRO A 637 -23.91 -8.51 15.33
CA PRO A 637 -23.32 -9.62 16.09
C PRO A 637 -22.06 -9.24 16.88
N PHE A 638 -21.43 -8.12 16.52
CA PHE A 638 -20.20 -7.62 17.12
C PHE A 638 -20.43 -6.40 18.02
N GLU A 639 -21.69 -6.01 18.25
CA GLU A 639 -22.05 -4.75 18.89
C GLU A 639 -21.34 -4.49 20.23
N SER A 640 -21.15 -5.53 21.05
CA SER A 640 -20.47 -5.46 22.35
C SER A 640 -18.97 -5.13 22.26
N TYR A 641 -18.38 -5.17 21.08
CA TYR A 641 -16.97 -4.89 20.84
C TYR A 641 -16.72 -3.53 20.17
N LEU A 642 -17.79 -2.79 19.84
CA LEU A 642 -17.72 -1.58 19.01
C LEU A 642 -17.95 -0.28 19.79
N ASP A 643 -17.82 -0.31 21.12
CA ASP A 643 -18.01 0.88 21.97
C ASP A 643 -17.05 2.02 21.60
N GLU A 644 -15.80 1.70 21.26
CA GLU A 644 -14.81 2.68 20.81
C GLU A 644 -15.26 3.38 19.51
N LEU A 645 -15.75 2.61 18.54
CA LEU A 645 -16.28 3.14 17.28
C LEU A 645 -17.53 3.99 17.51
N LYS A 646 -18.46 3.51 18.33
CA LYS A 646 -19.67 4.27 18.72
C LYS A 646 -19.29 5.61 19.33
N LEU A 647 -18.31 5.62 20.25
CA LEU A 647 -17.82 6.84 20.88
C LEU A 647 -17.17 7.81 19.87
N ALA A 648 -16.37 7.31 18.93
CA ALA A 648 -15.74 8.13 17.90
C ALA A 648 -16.79 8.80 16.98
N LEU A 649 -17.86 8.07 16.63
CA LEU A 649 -18.94 8.58 15.79
C LEU A 649 -19.87 9.56 16.54
N THR A 650 -20.10 9.37 17.85
CA THR A 650 -20.99 10.26 18.63
C THR A 650 -20.35 11.58 19.07
N LYS A 651 -19.02 11.67 19.18
CA LYS A 651 -18.31 12.93 19.50
C LYS A 651 -18.61 14.09 18.53
N ARG A 652 -19.17 13.81 17.35
CA ARG A 652 -19.68 14.82 16.39
C ARG A 652 -20.98 15.48 16.85
N SER A 653 -21.86 14.75 17.54
CA SER A 653 -23.21 15.22 17.91
C SER A 653 -23.21 16.37 18.91
N ASP A 654 -22.12 16.54 19.69
CA ASP A 654 -22.00 17.59 20.71
C ASP A 654 -21.25 18.84 20.20
N MET A 655 -20.78 18.86 18.94
CA MET A 655 -20.01 19.96 18.34
C MET A 655 -20.66 20.61 17.11
N SER A 656 -21.86 20.17 16.71
CA SER A 656 -22.76 20.87 15.78
C SER A 656 -23.76 21.71 16.55
#